data_AF-A0A1M6Y2I9-F1
#
_entry.id   AF-A0A1M6Y2I9-F1
#
_cell.length_a   1.000
_cell.length_b   1.000
_cell.length_c   1.000
_cell.angle_alpha   90.00
_cell.angle_beta   90.00
_cell.angle_gamma   90.00
#
_symmetry.space_group_name_H-M   'P 1'
#
loop_
_entity.id
_entity.type
_entity.pdbx_description
1 polymer ?
#
loop_
_entity_poly.entity_id
_entity_poly.type
_entity_poly.pdbx_seq_one_letter_code
_entity_poly.pdbx_strand_id
1 'polypeptide(L)'
;MKRDGESEEVILANGIFCDALNLAVCHPILTRRVKFGFDADSNTVFIKDTDVEPELYTDVLKALNAVNLQELNSLQETLVENDYHPLDRNDTPGFLKVLIRQLSSDSLYSDNGVPDDWKQHNRFLLYNAPCFIIRKRQDGTVRAIEKITEAIESGVEIPKTLIDLVSGGKADVPPEEKEYSIEEQLAMVGGESVDVLLSKEANREQLEIAQRIENYNAVLVQGPPGTGKTHTIANLLGHFIAQGKSVLVTSHTTKALDVLKDKIAPGLQSLCVSLLDDSNKDMETSVEGITSFMSQYSSSSIKKEMETIGEERKSIIAGLANVRKRIFMSIQKECASITYQGESLTPTEAAKYVAMNQEKLDYIPGTVKVDSALPLTYDELVELYRSNEIITDTDATELSYDLPSPDELLTVTEFEELCRQLANVEAHIESINRGGKLCVKASVEQQSIQFQLFGRGFSIDYPNKESLKALKDYCSQYGEIKPWQQAVVVDGKAGGGFRNRWESLIQQINVTNDLSARLAGKGLGKSVVFAEGIFADDLLEPLKEAKGYFDENGKLPFMFSILHKTCDKALKSVRVSGKVPSSSEDCELAILTIELRAARNICNNFWNELLVPYGVSEFNMLGPQPERAASQYTNSISRYLNWTITDYAAFSKLLKNVGFPEYDVCGISELDSDQTALTKRLKAIDETILLCCDVCMDVWSLAEYKEKLEQLSQIVTKDNRVNSDILQNIYHAITARDIERYGSSLGQLVTVYDKYNVLFKRNDYLKRLRPYAPDWAEAINTHEGIHGESLVRSDIMDAWKWRQLSMLIEEITLTPLSEYQAESRRLSKAYRKITAEYAEKSGWYRLLLKTEADLDLQQALQGWRALVKKIGKGTGKRAPKLKAEARKLIGKCQNAVPAWIMPIHKAMENLNPAKNIFDVVIVDEASQSDISSLAILYMGKKLIIVGDDKQVSPMAVYNGPLVKTTF
;
A
#
# COMPACT_ATOMS: atom_id res chain seq x y z
N MET A 1 -44.33 10.97 70.25
CA MET A 1 -44.54 12.23 69.49
C MET A 1 -43.54 12.49 68.36
N LYS A 2 -42.21 12.72 68.55
CA LYS A 2 -41.28 12.71 67.38
C LYS A 2 -41.26 11.36 66.63
N ARG A 3 -41.64 10.27 67.30
CA ARG A 3 -41.79 8.91 66.73
C ARG A 3 -43.08 8.69 65.92
N ASP A 4 -44.16 9.43 66.21
CA ASP A 4 -45.52 9.14 65.69
C ASP A 4 -46.15 10.34 64.96
N GLY A 5 -45.37 11.41 64.73
CA GLY A 5 -45.85 12.64 64.09
C GLY A 5 -46.22 12.50 62.61
N GLU A 6 -45.96 11.35 62.00
CA GLU A 6 -46.42 11.00 60.65
C GLU A 6 -47.84 10.37 60.67
N SER A 7 -48.25 9.75 61.78
CA SER A 7 -49.57 9.08 61.90
C SER A 7 -50.58 9.86 62.75
N GLU A 8 -50.12 10.68 63.69
CA GLU A 8 -50.97 11.43 64.62
C GLU A 8 -50.70 12.93 64.52
N GLU A 9 -51.76 13.73 64.60
CA GLU A 9 -51.70 15.19 64.61
C GLU A 9 -52.24 15.75 65.93
N VAL A 10 -51.71 16.92 66.31
CA VAL A 10 -52.17 17.67 67.48
C VAL A 10 -53.02 18.83 66.99
N ILE A 11 -54.25 18.86 67.45
CA ILE A 11 -55.22 19.87 67.08
C ILE A 11 -55.60 20.64 68.34
N LEU A 12 -55.57 21.96 68.22
CA LEU A 12 -56.25 22.84 69.13
C LEU A 12 -57.71 22.97 68.64
N ALA A 13 -58.65 22.66 69.52
CA ALA A 13 -60.05 22.49 69.17
C ALA A 13 -60.94 23.31 70.11
N ASN A 14 -62.09 23.77 69.64
CA ASN A 14 -63.09 24.50 70.43
C ASN A 14 -64.50 24.28 69.85
N GLY A 15 -65.52 24.76 70.57
CA GLY A 15 -66.94 24.61 70.20
C GLY A 15 -67.35 23.15 70.30
N ILE A 16 -67.58 22.65 71.52
CA ILE A 16 -68.05 21.27 71.72
C ILE A 16 -69.52 21.20 71.29
N PHE A 17 -69.79 20.41 70.26
CA PHE A 17 -71.11 20.18 69.71
C PHE A 17 -71.71 18.90 70.27
N CYS A 18 -72.92 18.99 70.83
CA CYS A 18 -73.66 17.88 71.42
C CYS A 18 -75.04 17.69 70.79
N ASP A 19 -75.47 16.44 70.63
CA ASP A 19 -76.85 16.08 70.25
C ASP A 19 -77.62 15.48 71.44
N ALA A 20 -78.82 15.98 71.72
CA ALA A 20 -79.70 15.46 72.75
C ALA A 20 -80.24 14.06 72.42
N LEU A 21 -80.41 13.74 71.13
CA LEU A 21 -80.92 12.44 70.66
C LEU A 21 -79.81 11.38 70.56
N ASN A 22 -78.56 11.80 70.40
CA ASN A 22 -77.41 10.91 70.31
C ASN A 22 -76.31 11.37 71.26
N LEU A 23 -76.32 10.82 72.48
CA LEU A 23 -75.37 11.17 73.54
C LEU A 23 -73.91 10.80 73.19
N ALA A 24 -73.67 9.98 72.18
CA ALA A 24 -72.32 9.70 71.68
C ALA A 24 -71.75 10.86 70.85
N VAL A 25 -72.60 11.77 70.37
CA VAL A 25 -72.19 12.98 69.64
C VAL A 25 -71.92 14.08 70.66
N CYS A 26 -70.65 14.20 71.03
CA CYS A 26 -70.09 15.25 71.88
C CYS A 26 -68.66 15.50 71.42
N HIS A 27 -68.46 16.39 70.46
CA HIS A 27 -67.16 16.56 69.80
C HIS A 27 -66.90 18.03 69.44
N PRO A 28 -65.65 18.54 69.57
CA PRO A 28 -65.34 19.88 69.10
C PRO A 28 -65.49 20.00 67.58
N ILE A 29 -66.06 21.11 67.12
CA ILE A 29 -66.26 21.35 65.68
C ILE A 29 -65.35 22.42 65.09
N LEU A 30 -64.79 23.33 65.88
CA LEU A 30 -63.78 24.28 65.40
C LEU A 30 -62.39 23.73 65.71
N THR A 31 -61.54 23.60 64.70
CA THR A 31 -60.22 22.97 64.84
C THR A 31 -59.13 23.79 64.17
N ARG A 32 -57.92 23.77 64.74
CA ARG A 32 -56.70 24.34 64.15
C ARG A 32 -55.51 23.45 64.49
N ARG A 33 -54.70 23.11 63.49
CA ARG A 33 -53.51 22.26 63.71
C ARG A 33 -52.39 23.05 64.39
N VAL A 34 -51.80 22.46 65.42
CA VAL A 34 -50.71 23.05 66.20
C VAL A 34 -49.54 22.07 66.31
N LYS A 35 -48.34 22.59 66.61
CA LYS A 35 -47.13 21.76 66.80
C LYS A 35 -46.43 22.09 68.11
N PHE A 36 -45.92 21.05 68.75
CA PHE A 36 -45.04 21.18 69.90
C PHE A 36 -43.62 21.54 69.44
N GLY A 37 -43.05 22.58 70.03
CA GLY A 37 -41.65 22.93 69.97
C GLY A 37 -40.98 22.64 71.30
N PHE A 38 -39.69 22.29 71.25
CA PHE A 38 -38.84 22.21 72.42
C PHE A 38 -37.60 23.05 72.16
N ASP A 39 -37.41 24.06 73.00
CA ASP A 39 -36.17 24.84 73.02
C ASP A 39 -35.24 24.20 74.06
N ALA A 40 -34.14 23.63 73.58
CA ALA A 40 -33.17 22.95 74.43
C ALA A 40 -32.36 23.92 75.29
N ASP A 41 -32.15 25.15 74.82
CA ASP A 41 -31.36 26.17 75.53
C ASP A 41 -32.17 26.77 76.68
N SER A 42 -33.48 26.97 76.49
CA SER A 42 -34.40 27.43 77.54
C SER A 42 -35.17 26.31 78.26
N ASN A 43 -34.92 25.05 77.91
CA ASN A 43 -35.61 23.85 78.40
C ASN A 43 -37.14 23.99 78.43
N THR A 44 -37.72 24.67 77.44
CA THR A 44 -39.14 25.03 77.40
C THR A 44 -39.85 24.28 76.27
N VAL A 45 -40.96 23.61 76.61
CA VAL A 45 -41.91 23.09 75.63
C VAL A 45 -42.94 24.17 75.33
N PHE A 46 -43.14 24.47 74.06
CA PHE A 46 -44.11 25.47 73.61
C PHE A 46 -45.00 24.89 72.52
N ILE A 47 -46.20 25.46 72.36
CA ILE A 47 -47.11 25.14 71.26
C ILE A 47 -47.09 26.34 70.33
N LYS A 48 -46.93 26.08 69.03
CA LYS A 48 -47.04 27.09 67.98
C LYS A 48 -48.04 26.63 66.93
N ASP A 49 -48.69 27.60 66.31
CA ASP A 49 -49.57 27.32 65.17
C ASP A 49 -48.77 26.72 64.01
N THR A 50 -49.45 25.89 63.23
CA THR A 50 -49.00 25.52 61.89
C THR A 50 -49.46 26.56 60.88
N ASP A 51 -49.00 26.47 59.63
CA ASP A 51 -49.47 27.34 58.55
C ASP A 51 -50.82 26.85 57.95
N VAL A 52 -51.39 25.76 58.49
CA VAL A 52 -52.69 25.19 58.07
C VAL A 52 -53.85 26.07 58.55
N GLU A 53 -54.85 26.23 57.70
CA GLU A 53 -56.04 27.05 57.98
C GLU A 53 -56.92 26.42 59.09
N PRO A 54 -57.69 27.24 59.84
CA PRO A 54 -58.68 26.71 60.77
C PRO A 54 -59.83 26.02 60.01
N GLU A 55 -60.31 24.90 60.54
CA GLU A 55 -61.29 24.03 59.88
C GLU A 55 -62.48 23.69 60.79
N LEU A 56 -63.66 23.60 60.18
CA LEU A 56 -64.83 22.98 60.78
C LEU A 56 -64.78 21.46 60.60
N TYR A 57 -64.94 20.72 61.69
CA TYR A 57 -65.01 19.25 61.65
C TYR A 57 -66.37 18.79 61.13
N THR A 58 -66.48 18.68 59.79
CA THR A 58 -67.76 18.43 59.11
C THR A 58 -68.23 16.98 59.15
N ASP A 59 -67.36 16.00 59.44
CA ASP A 59 -67.71 14.57 59.44
C ASP A 59 -68.86 14.26 60.41
N VAL A 60 -68.83 14.86 61.61
CA VAL A 60 -69.89 14.71 62.62
C VAL A 60 -71.18 15.38 62.17
N LEU A 61 -71.09 16.51 61.46
CA LEU A 61 -72.25 17.28 61.02
C LEU A 61 -72.97 16.63 59.83
N LYS A 62 -72.22 16.02 58.90
CA LYS A 62 -72.76 15.28 57.74
C LYS A 62 -73.55 14.04 58.14
N ALA A 63 -73.26 13.46 59.30
CA ALA A 63 -73.96 12.27 59.81
C ALA A 63 -75.35 12.57 60.43
N LEU A 64 -75.75 13.85 60.55
CA LEU A 64 -76.95 14.29 61.28
C LEU A 64 -78.05 14.80 60.34
N ASN A 65 -79.24 14.20 60.42
CA ASN A 65 -80.38 14.51 59.54
C ASN A 65 -81.06 15.88 59.77
N ALA A 66 -80.65 16.67 60.76
CA ALA A 66 -81.29 17.95 61.12
C ALA A 66 -80.31 19.14 61.13
N VAL A 67 -79.20 19.00 60.42
CA VAL A 67 -78.20 20.06 60.21
C VAL A 67 -78.35 20.58 58.78
N ASN A 68 -78.40 21.90 58.62
CA ASN A 68 -78.41 22.52 57.29
C ASN A 68 -77.02 22.45 56.66
N LEU A 69 -76.81 21.45 55.78
CA LEU A 69 -75.51 21.23 55.14
C LEU A 69 -75.16 22.23 54.03
N GLN A 70 -76.13 23.00 53.51
CA GLN A 70 -75.89 23.96 52.43
C GLN A 70 -75.09 25.19 52.91
N GLU A 71 -75.26 25.58 54.17
CA GLU A 71 -74.57 26.72 54.79
C GLU A 71 -73.17 26.38 55.32
N LEU A 72 -72.78 25.10 55.34
CA LEU A 72 -71.47 24.69 55.88
C LEU A 72 -70.30 25.27 55.08
N ASN A 73 -70.42 25.34 53.75
CA ASN A 73 -69.35 25.84 52.90
C ASN A 73 -69.15 27.35 53.07
N SER A 74 -70.22 28.14 53.15
CA SER A 74 -70.15 29.59 53.38
C SER A 74 -69.59 29.91 54.77
N LEU A 75 -69.93 29.10 55.78
CA LEU A 75 -69.39 29.20 57.14
C LEU A 75 -67.91 28.82 57.23
N GLN A 76 -67.49 27.78 56.50
CA GLN A 76 -66.09 27.39 56.38
C GLN A 76 -65.27 28.49 55.69
N GLU A 77 -65.79 29.11 54.63
CA GLU A 77 -65.14 30.27 53.98
C GLU A 77 -65.03 31.45 54.95
N THR A 78 -66.10 31.78 55.67
CA THR A 78 -66.10 32.86 56.68
C THR A 78 -65.08 32.59 57.79
N LEU A 79 -64.93 31.33 58.22
CA LEU A 79 -63.93 30.90 59.19
C LEU A 79 -62.51 31.19 58.69
N VAL A 80 -62.21 30.79 57.46
CA VAL A 80 -60.89 30.96 56.84
C VAL A 80 -60.58 32.43 56.57
N GLU A 81 -61.55 33.21 56.06
CA GLU A 81 -61.35 34.62 55.71
C GLU A 81 -61.06 35.51 56.93
N ASN A 82 -61.67 35.20 58.06
CA ASN A 82 -61.48 35.94 59.31
C ASN A 82 -60.42 35.33 60.24
N ASP A 83 -59.85 34.16 59.89
CA ASP A 83 -58.84 33.42 60.65
C ASP A 83 -59.24 33.19 62.13
N TYR A 84 -60.51 32.81 62.39
CA TYR A 84 -60.97 32.60 63.77
C TYR A 84 -60.16 31.50 64.45
N HIS A 85 -59.51 31.85 65.56
CA HIS A 85 -58.59 30.98 66.26
C HIS A 85 -59.30 30.28 67.43
N PRO A 86 -59.16 28.96 67.67
CA PRO A 86 -59.90 28.29 68.74
C PRO A 86 -59.64 28.83 70.15
N LEU A 87 -58.49 29.46 70.41
CA LEU A 87 -58.17 30.16 71.67
C LEU A 87 -58.52 31.66 71.70
N ASP A 88 -59.04 32.23 70.61
CA ASP A 88 -59.47 33.62 70.62
C ASP A 88 -60.72 33.79 71.47
N ARG A 89 -60.67 34.78 72.37
CA ARG A 89 -61.72 35.05 73.36
C ARG A 89 -62.66 36.17 72.94
N ASN A 90 -62.36 36.86 71.84
CA ASN A 90 -63.12 38.03 71.40
C ASN A 90 -64.06 37.67 70.25
N ASP A 91 -63.53 37.23 69.12
CA ASP A 91 -64.32 37.11 67.88
C ASP A 91 -64.85 35.69 67.68
N THR A 92 -64.09 34.67 68.10
CA THR A 92 -64.46 33.25 67.97
C THR A 92 -65.76 32.84 68.68
N PRO A 93 -66.05 33.28 69.92
CA PRO A 93 -67.35 33.02 70.55
C PRO A 93 -68.53 33.57 69.74
N GLY A 94 -68.34 34.74 69.12
CA GLY A 94 -69.31 35.35 68.21
C GLY A 94 -69.57 34.47 66.98
N PHE A 95 -68.50 33.96 66.36
CA PHE A 95 -68.59 33.03 65.25
C PHE A 95 -69.31 31.73 65.63
N LEU A 96 -68.95 31.07 66.74
CA LEU A 96 -69.59 29.82 67.19
C LEU A 96 -71.09 30.01 67.45
N LYS A 97 -71.49 31.15 68.02
CA LYS A 97 -72.90 31.50 68.24
C LYS A 97 -73.68 31.67 66.93
N VAL A 98 -73.06 32.22 65.88
CA VAL A 98 -73.68 32.31 64.54
C VAL A 98 -73.74 30.94 63.89
N LEU A 99 -72.64 30.18 63.97
CA LEU A 99 -72.50 28.83 63.42
C LEU A 99 -73.64 27.91 63.86
N ILE A 100 -73.88 27.76 65.17
CA ILE A 100 -74.89 26.82 65.68
C ILE A 100 -76.32 27.19 65.27
N ARG A 101 -76.64 28.48 65.19
CA ARG A 101 -77.95 29.00 64.77
C ARG A 101 -78.21 28.81 63.28
N GLN A 102 -77.17 28.89 62.46
CA GLN A 102 -77.28 28.61 61.02
C GLN A 102 -77.36 27.11 60.74
N LEU A 103 -76.67 26.28 61.54
CA LEU A 103 -76.74 24.83 61.44
C LEU A 103 -78.13 24.28 61.82
N SER A 104 -78.78 24.83 62.86
CA SER A 104 -80.13 24.42 63.25
C SER A 104 -80.86 25.50 64.08
N SER A 105 -82.18 25.64 63.88
CA SER A 105 -83.04 26.50 64.69
C SER A 105 -83.35 25.94 66.08
N ASP A 106 -83.21 24.63 66.27
CA ASP A 106 -83.44 23.91 67.53
C ASP A 106 -82.11 23.69 68.27
N SER A 107 -81.49 24.80 68.68
CA SER A 107 -80.12 24.81 69.18
C SER A 107 -79.84 25.88 70.24
N LEU A 108 -78.89 25.57 71.13
CA LEU A 108 -78.42 26.45 72.19
C LEU A 108 -76.91 26.70 72.09
N TYR A 109 -76.49 27.95 72.26
CA TYR A 109 -75.09 28.31 72.44
C TYR A 109 -74.80 28.68 73.90
N SER A 110 -73.68 28.22 74.45
CA SER A 110 -73.24 28.53 75.82
C SER A 110 -71.76 28.91 75.89
N ASP A 111 -71.45 30.04 76.51
CA ASP A 111 -70.08 30.45 76.80
C ASP A 111 -69.48 29.75 78.04
N ASN A 112 -70.32 29.18 78.90
CA ASN A 112 -69.93 28.70 80.24
C ASN A 112 -70.11 27.17 80.41
N GLY A 113 -69.81 26.38 79.37
CA GLY A 113 -69.94 24.93 79.42
C GLY A 113 -71.37 24.43 79.18
N VAL A 114 -71.72 23.28 79.75
CA VAL A 114 -73.03 22.62 79.55
C VAL A 114 -74.09 23.20 80.51
N PRO A 115 -75.16 23.84 80.01
CA PRO A 115 -76.24 24.36 80.86
C PRO A 115 -77.11 23.24 81.45
N ASP A 116 -77.71 23.46 82.62
CA ASP A 116 -78.70 22.54 83.20
C ASP A 116 -79.95 22.46 82.30
N ASP A 117 -80.54 21.27 82.17
CA ASP A 117 -81.78 21.00 81.42
C ASP A 117 -81.83 21.39 79.93
N TRP A 118 -80.68 21.65 79.29
CA TRP A 118 -80.64 22.07 77.88
C TRP A 118 -81.35 21.09 76.93
N LYS A 119 -81.25 19.79 77.20
CA LYS A 119 -81.84 18.69 76.41
C LYS A 119 -83.37 18.68 76.42
N GLN A 120 -84.01 19.36 77.38
CA GLN A 120 -85.47 19.44 77.46
C GLN A 120 -86.04 20.45 76.46
N HIS A 121 -85.23 21.43 76.04
CA HIS A 121 -85.68 22.59 75.27
C HIS A 121 -84.99 22.76 73.92
N ASN A 122 -83.83 22.09 73.71
CA ASN A 122 -83.05 22.20 72.49
C ASN A 122 -82.49 20.84 72.09
N ARG A 123 -82.49 20.55 70.78
CA ARG A 123 -81.85 19.34 70.24
C ARG A 123 -80.32 19.44 70.25
N PHE A 124 -79.75 20.57 69.86
CA PHE A 124 -78.30 20.73 69.74
C PHE A 124 -77.75 21.74 70.76
N LEU A 125 -76.57 21.46 71.30
CA LEU A 125 -75.82 22.39 72.15
C LEU A 125 -74.44 22.61 71.54
N LEU A 126 -74.01 23.86 71.42
CA LEU A 126 -72.64 24.23 71.14
C LEU A 126 -72.10 25.06 72.29
N TYR A 127 -71.00 24.65 72.90
CA TYR A 127 -70.41 25.43 74.00
C TYR A 127 -68.91 25.65 73.86
N ASN A 128 -68.45 26.77 74.41
CA ASN A 128 -67.05 27.15 74.41
C ASN A 128 -66.28 26.29 75.43
N ALA A 129 -65.33 25.50 74.94
CA ALA A 129 -64.44 24.68 75.76
C ALA A 129 -63.19 24.33 74.93
N PRO A 130 -62.20 25.24 74.88
CA PRO A 130 -60.98 25.00 74.13
C PRO A 130 -60.22 23.81 74.73
N CYS A 131 -59.83 22.88 73.88
CA CYS A 131 -59.13 21.65 74.25
C CYS A 131 -58.04 21.30 73.24
N PHE A 132 -57.11 20.44 73.65
CA PHE A 132 -56.18 19.80 72.74
C PHE A 132 -56.66 18.38 72.47
N ILE A 133 -56.73 18.00 71.20
CA ILE A 133 -57.03 16.64 70.77
C ILE A 133 -55.83 16.08 70.00
N ILE A 134 -55.55 14.80 70.23
CA ILE A 134 -54.64 14.02 69.41
C ILE A 134 -55.52 13.08 68.60
N ARG A 135 -55.38 13.11 67.28
CA ARG A 135 -56.14 12.23 66.38
C ARG A 135 -55.22 11.67 65.30
N LYS A 136 -55.67 10.57 64.68
CA LYS A 136 -55.02 10.08 63.46
C LYS A 136 -55.12 11.15 62.37
N ARG A 137 -54.03 11.39 61.68
CA ARG A 137 -53.99 12.32 60.55
C ARG A 137 -54.93 11.78 59.46
N GLN A 138 -55.82 12.62 58.97
CA GLN A 138 -56.58 12.31 57.75
C GLN A 138 -55.62 12.50 56.57
N ASP A 139 -55.36 11.44 55.81
CA ASP A 139 -54.35 11.39 54.75
C ASP A 139 -54.81 12.01 53.42
N GLY A 140 -56.04 12.55 53.38
CA GLY A 140 -56.62 13.19 52.19
C GLY A 140 -57.05 12.21 51.09
N THR A 141 -56.76 10.91 51.23
CA THR A 141 -56.98 9.88 50.20
C THR A 141 -58.43 9.85 49.72
N VAL A 142 -59.40 9.81 50.64
CA VAL A 142 -60.84 9.74 50.30
C VAL A 142 -61.25 10.95 49.46
N ARG A 143 -60.87 12.15 49.89
CA ARG A 143 -61.17 13.40 49.19
C ARG A 143 -60.53 13.45 47.80
N ALA A 144 -59.31 12.92 47.67
CA ALA A 144 -58.63 12.85 46.37
C ALA A 144 -59.33 11.88 45.42
N ILE A 145 -59.76 10.70 45.90
CA ILE A 145 -60.52 9.73 45.11
C ILE A 145 -61.85 10.33 44.68
N GLU A 146 -62.62 10.94 45.58
CA GLU A 146 -63.89 11.61 45.25
C GLU A 146 -63.70 12.63 44.13
N LYS A 147 -62.67 13.49 44.23
CA LYS A 147 -62.35 14.48 43.17
C LYS A 147 -61.94 13.83 41.84
N ILE A 148 -61.21 12.71 41.87
CA ILE A 148 -60.84 11.98 40.65
C ILE A 148 -62.09 11.39 40.01
N THR A 149 -62.99 10.78 40.80
CA THR A 149 -64.27 10.26 40.32
C THR A 149 -65.11 11.37 39.70
N GLU A 150 -65.28 12.50 40.40
CA GLU A 150 -65.98 13.69 39.89
C GLU A 150 -65.36 14.20 38.58
N ALA A 151 -64.03 14.22 38.47
CA ALA A 151 -63.33 14.66 37.26
C ALA A 151 -63.58 13.71 36.07
N ILE A 152 -63.52 12.40 36.30
CA ILE A 152 -63.80 11.37 35.28
C ILE A 152 -65.27 11.45 34.84
N GLU A 153 -66.21 11.59 35.78
CA GLU A 153 -67.64 11.77 35.49
C GLU A 153 -67.92 13.07 34.71
N SER A 154 -67.11 14.11 34.96
CA SER A 154 -67.16 15.38 34.22
C SER A 154 -66.49 15.31 32.84
N GLY A 155 -65.94 14.15 32.44
CA GLY A 155 -65.36 13.91 31.11
C GLY A 155 -63.86 14.19 30.98
N VAL A 156 -63.10 14.29 32.08
CA VAL A 156 -61.64 14.38 32.05
C VAL A 156 -61.05 13.03 31.59
N GLU A 157 -60.14 13.06 30.62
CA GLU A 157 -59.50 11.85 30.08
C GLU A 157 -58.58 11.19 31.12
N ILE A 158 -58.68 9.87 31.26
CA ILE A 158 -57.84 9.10 32.18
C ILE A 158 -56.41 9.05 31.62
N PRO A 159 -55.37 9.35 32.44
CA PRO A 159 -53.99 9.27 32.00
C PRO A 159 -53.62 7.90 31.42
N LYS A 160 -52.92 7.89 30.28
CA LYS A 160 -52.43 6.66 29.62
C LYS A 160 -51.56 5.82 30.55
N THR A 161 -50.79 6.46 31.42
CA THR A 161 -49.99 5.82 32.47
C THR A 161 -50.81 4.88 33.35
N LEU A 162 -51.99 5.33 33.79
CA LEU A 162 -52.90 4.55 34.61
C LEU A 162 -53.61 3.47 33.79
N ILE A 163 -53.99 3.78 32.55
CA ILE A 163 -54.58 2.82 31.62
C ILE A 163 -53.60 1.67 31.36
N ASP A 164 -52.35 1.95 31.02
CA ASP A 164 -51.33 0.96 30.72
C ASP A 164 -51.04 0.06 31.94
N LEU A 165 -50.96 0.67 33.13
CA LEU A 165 -50.73 -0.02 34.40
C LEU A 165 -51.89 -0.98 34.77
N VAL A 166 -53.14 -0.54 34.62
CA VAL A 166 -54.33 -1.31 35.04
C VAL A 166 -54.77 -2.32 33.96
N SER A 167 -54.56 -1.99 32.68
CA SER A 167 -55.00 -2.82 31.54
C SER A 167 -54.07 -4.02 31.29
N GLY A 168 -52.97 -4.17 32.04
CA GLY A 168 -52.09 -5.34 32.00
C GLY A 168 -51.39 -5.58 30.65
N GLY A 169 -51.37 -4.58 29.77
CA GLY A 169 -50.78 -4.69 28.44
C GLY A 169 -49.27 -4.47 28.51
N LYS A 170 -48.48 -5.51 28.26
CA LYS A 170 -47.08 -5.32 27.86
C LYS A 170 -47.08 -4.62 26.50
N ALA A 171 -46.97 -3.30 26.49
CA ALA A 171 -46.48 -2.61 25.31
C ALA A 171 -44.97 -2.89 25.22
N ASP A 172 -44.61 -4.07 24.71
CA ASP A 172 -43.26 -4.31 24.18
C ASP A 172 -43.14 -3.46 22.91
N VAL A 173 -42.91 -2.15 23.09
CA VAL A 173 -42.29 -1.37 22.04
C VAL A 173 -40.86 -1.89 21.99
N PRO A 174 -40.42 -2.61 20.94
CA PRO A 174 -39.04 -3.03 20.87
C PRO A 174 -38.18 -1.76 20.96
N PRO A 175 -37.13 -1.74 21.81
CA PRO A 175 -36.24 -0.60 21.87
C PRO A 175 -35.74 -0.33 20.45
N GLU A 176 -35.90 0.89 19.94
CA GLU A 176 -35.21 1.27 18.71
C GLU A 176 -33.72 1.00 18.94
N GLU A 177 -33.15 0.04 18.22
CA GLU A 177 -31.72 -0.21 18.22
C GLU A 177 -31.05 0.99 17.56
N LYS A 178 -30.78 2.02 18.35
CA LYS A 178 -29.88 3.09 17.96
C LYS A 178 -28.49 2.49 17.86
N GLU A 179 -27.94 2.41 16.65
CA GLU A 179 -26.52 2.11 16.48
C GLU A 179 -25.70 3.26 17.05
N TYR A 180 -25.12 3.04 18.23
CA TYR A 180 -24.18 3.97 18.84
C TYR A 180 -22.79 3.77 18.24
N SER A 181 -22.13 4.86 17.87
CA SER A 181 -20.70 4.87 17.54
C SER A 181 -19.84 4.36 18.71
N ILE A 182 -18.61 3.90 18.43
CA ILE A 182 -17.67 3.44 19.48
C ILE A 182 -17.45 4.54 20.51
N GLU A 183 -17.30 5.79 20.06
CA GLU A 183 -17.15 6.97 20.90
C GLU A 183 -18.36 7.19 21.82
N GLU A 184 -19.58 7.04 21.31
CA GLU A 184 -20.81 7.12 22.11
C GLU A 184 -20.92 5.96 23.10
N GLN A 185 -20.58 4.74 22.69
CA GLN A 185 -20.57 3.58 23.60
C GLN A 185 -19.58 3.80 24.76
N LEU A 186 -18.37 4.30 24.46
CA LEU A 186 -17.37 4.63 25.48
C LEU A 186 -17.82 5.77 26.41
N ALA A 187 -18.58 6.74 25.92
CA ALA A 187 -19.18 7.80 26.73
C ALA A 187 -20.29 7.24 27.65
N MET A 188 -21.17 6.39 27.11
CA MET A 188 -22.29 5.78 27.84
C MET A 188 -21.84 4.91 29.01
N VAL A 189 -20.67 4.27 28.94
CA VAL A 189 -20.08 3.52 30.07
C VAL A 189 -19.96 4.41 31.32
N GLY A 190 -19.62 5.69 31.14
CA GLY A 190 -19.52 6.67 32.22
C GLY A 190 -20.83 7.40 32.55
N GLY A 191 -21.96 6.99 31.98
CA GLY A 191 -23.25 7.68 32.12
C GLY A 191 -23.28 9.06 31.44
N GLU A 192 -22.45 9.28 30.42
CA GLU A 192 -22.32 10.56 29.72
C GLU A 192 -23.16 10.56 28.44
N SER A 193 -23.81 11.70 28.15
CA SER A 193 -24.68 11.86 26.98
C SER A 193 -24.80 13.32 26.58
N VAL A 194 -24.93 13.61 25.29
CA VAL A 194 -25.21 14.98 24.84
C VAL A 194 -26.62 15.40 25.26
N ASP A 195 -27.60 14.52 25.14
CA ASP A 195 -29.03 14.84 25.30
C ASP A 195 -29.50 14.71 26.75
N VAL A 196 -28.87 13.83 27.54
CA VAL A 196 -29.26 13.59 28.94
C VAL A 196 -28.33 14.33 29.89
N LEU A 197 -28.93 15.03 30.85
CA LEU A 197 -28.25 15.96 31.75
C LEU A 197 -28.15 15.39 33.17
N LEU A 198 -27.27 14.40 33.35
CA LEU A 198 -26.97 13.81 34.66
C LEU A 198 -25.83 14.62 35.31
N SER A 199 -26.17 15.39 36.35
CA SER A 199 -25.24 16.31 37.02
C SER A 199 -24.31 15.63 38.05
N LYS A 200 -24.60 14.40 38.43
CA LYS A 200 -23.81 13.57 39.35
C LYS A 200 -23.22 12.35 38.66
N GLU A 201 -22.44 11.59 39.42
CA GLU A 201 -22.01 10.25 39.04
C GLU A 201 -23.19 9.40 38.61
N ALA A 202 -23.08 8.86 37.41
CA ALA A 202 -24.04 7.97 36.81
C ALA A 202 -23.33 6.85 36.07
N ASN A 203 -24.04 5.75 35.89
CA ASN A 203 -23.63 4.63 35.05
C ASN A 203 -24.52 4.57 33.81
N ARG A 204 -24.25 3.59 32.95
CA ARG A 204 -25.01 3.36 31.72
C ARG A 204 -26.49 3.10 32.01
N GLU A 205 -26.80 2.34 33.06
CA GLU A 205 -28.17 1.98 33.43
C GLU A 205 -28.99 3.22 33.84
N GLN A 206 -28.39 4.14 34.59
CA GLN A 206 -29.03 5.41 34.97
C GLN A 206 -29.29 6.33 33.77
N LEU A 207 -28.38 6.32 32.79
CA LEU A 207 -28.58 7.02 31.52
C LEU A 207 -29.74 6.39 30.73
N GLU A 208 -29.83 5.07 30.71
CA GLU A 208 -30.89 4.34 30.00
C GLU A 208 -32.27 4.62 30.62
N ILE A 209 -32.38 4.78 31.94
CA ILE A 209 -33.64 5.17 32.60
C ILE A 209 -34.16 6.51 32.04
N ALA A 210 -33.27 7.49 31.87
CA ALA A 210 -33.62 8.81 31.32
C ALA A 210 -34.02 8.75 29.84
N GLN A 211 -33.47 7.80 29.08
CA GLN A 211 -33.85 7.59 27.68
C GLN A 211 -35.18 6.85 27.57
N ARG A 212 -35.39 5.79 28.37
CA ARG A 212 -36.63 5.00 28.38
C ARG A 212 -37.83 5.86 28.74
N ILE A 213 -37.73 6.73 29.73
CA ILE A 213 -38.86 7.59 30.12
C ILE A 213 -39.26 8.60 29.03
N GLU A 214 -38.43 8.87 28.01
CA GLU A 214 -38.86 9.66 26.85
C GLU A 214 -39.77 8.86 25.89
N ASN A 215 -39.58 7.55 25.81
CA ASN A 215 -40.31 6.66 24.89
C ASN A 215 -41.48 5.92 25.55
N TYR A 216 -41.42 5.67 26.86
CA TYR A 216 -42.42 4.93 27.61
C TYR A 216 -43.23 5.85 28.54
N ASN A 217 -44.47 5.45 28.84
CA ASN A 217 -45.33 6.14 29.80
C ASN A 217 -44.92 5.86 31.25
N ALA A 218 -44.38 4.67 31.54
CA ALA A 218 -43.90 4.29 32.87
C ALA A 218 -42.56 3.55 32.80
N VAL A 219 -41.67 3.82 33.76
CA VAL A 219 -40.38 3.12 33.91
C VAL A 219 -40.23 2.65 35.35
N LEU A 220 -39.96 1.35 35.53
CA LEU A 220 -39.60 0.76 36.83
C LEU A 220 -38.08 0.81 37.01
N VAL A 221 -37.64 1.36 38.15
CA VAL A 221 -36.25 1.46 38.55
C VAL A 221 -36.05 0.62 39.81
N GLN A 222 -35.35 -0.50 39.66
CA GLN A 222 -35.08 -1.44 40.74
C GLN A 222 -33.59 -1.45 41.06
N GLY A 223 -33.25 -1.45 42.35
CA GLY A 223 -31.87 -1.59 42.78
C GLY A 223 -31.75 -1.91 44.28
N PRO A 224 -30.79 -2.74 44.70
CA PRO A 224 -30.52 -3.01 46.12
C PRO A 224 -30.24 -1.74 46.96
N PRO A 225 -30.26 -1.81 48.30
CA PRO A 225 -29.91 -0.67 49.14
C PRO A 225 -28.48 -0.19 48.85
N GLY A 226 -28.29 1.13 48.74
CA GLY A 226 -26.97 1.73 48.50
C GLY A 226 -26.53 1.86 47.04
N THR A 227 -27.33 1.42 46.06
CA THR A 227 -26.99 1.51 44.62
C THR A 227 -27.26 2.87 43.97
N GLY A 228 -27.48 3.91 44.78
CA GLY A 228 -27.60 5.29 44.29
C GLY A 228 -28.97 5.70 43.75
N LYS A 229 -30.06 5.02 44.12
CA LYS A 229 -31.45 5.40 43.72
C LYS A 229 -31.77 6.88 43.93
N THR A 230 -31.48 7.42 45.11
CA THR A 230 -31.66 8.86 45.40
C THR A 230 -30.79 9.76 44.52
N HIS A 231 -29.57 9.32 44.14
CA HIS A 231 -28.76 10.04 43.15
C HIS A 231 -29.40 9.99 41.75
N THR A 232 -29.96 8.85 41.36
CA THR A 232 -30.70 8.71 40.10
C THR A 232 -31.88 9.67 40.05
N ILE A 233 -32.69 9.73 41.10
CA ILE A 233 -33.83 10.66 41.19
C ILE A 233 -33.36 12.11 41.10
N ALA A 234 -32.30 12.50 41.82
CA ALA A 234 -31.76 13.86 41.74
C ALA A 234 -31.24 14.22 40.33
N ASN A 235 -30.59 13.28 39.64
CA ASN A 235 -30.13 13.45 38.27
C ASN A 235 -31.31 13.61 37.29
N LEU A 236 -32.33 12.75 37.40
CA LEU A 236 -33.52 12.79 36.56
C LEU A 236 -34.32 14.08 36.80
N LEU A 237 -34.48 14.48 38.07
CA LEU A 237 -35.13 15.74 38.43
C LEU A 237 -34.43 16.93 37.77
N GLY A 238 -33.10 17.01 37.85
CA GLY A 238 -32.34 18.07 37.20
C GLY A 238 -32.49 18.06 35.68
N HIS A 239 -32.50 16.87 35.07
CA HIS A 239 -32.73 16.71 33.64
C HIS A 239 -34.13 17.19 33.21
N PHE A 240 -35.19 16.82 33.94
CA PHE A 240 -36.56 17.24 33.61
C PHE A 240 -36.82 18.73 33.86
N ILE A 241 -36.24 19.31 34.93
CA ILE A 241 -36.30 20.75 35.15
C ILE A 241 -35.58 21.49 34.02
N ALA A 242 -34.41 21.00 33.59
CA ALA A 242 -33.71 21.53 32.42
C ALA A 242 -34.52 21.38 31.12
N GLN A 243 -35.45 20.42 31.10
CA GLN A 243 -36.47 20.26 30.06
C GLN A 243 -37.74 21.09 30.28
N GLY A 244 -37.84 21.86 31.36
CA GLY A 244 -39.02 22.70 31.65
C GLY A 244 -40.28 21.88 31.91
N LYS A 245 -40.12 20.59 32.18
CA LYS A 245 -41.19 19.68 32.57
C LYS A 245 -41.58 19.93 34.02
N SER A 246 -42.87 19.84 34.32
CA SER A 246 -43.33 19.84 35.72
C SER A 246 -43.13 18.46 36.36
N VAL A 247 -42.50 18.41 37.53
CA VAL A 247 -42.12 17.17 38.21
C VAL A 247 -42.68 17.12 39.63
N LEU A 248 -43.31 16.01 39.99
CA LEU A 248 -43.65 15.67 41.38
C LEU A 248 -42.80 14.48 41.81
N VAL A 249 -41.99 14.66 42.86
CA VAL A 249 -41.28 13.58 43.54
C VAL A 249 -41.96 13.31 44.87
N THR A 250 -42.35 12.06 45.09
CA THR A 250 -43.05 11.65 46.29
C THR A 250 -42.54 10.34 46.85
N SER A 251 -42.74 10.14 48.15
CA SER A 251 -42.34 8.93 48.87
C SER A 251 -43.24 8.74 50.09
N HIS A 252 -43.17 7.56 50.72
CA HIS A 252 -43.82 7.31 52.00
C HIS A 252 -43.10 8.01 53.15
N THR A 253 -41.77 8.09 53.12
CA THR A 253 -40.99 8.66 54.22
C THR A 253 -40.51 10.07 53.92
N THR A 254 -40.64 10.96 54.91
CA THR A 254 -40.10 12.33 54.85
C THR A 254 -38.57 12.33 54.73
N LYS A 255 -37.90 11.39 55.41
CA LYS A 255 -36.45 11.24 55.44
C LYS A 255 -35.83 10.96 54.07
N ALA A 256 -36.47 10.14 53.22
CA ALA A 256 -35.97 9.87 51.87
C ALA A 256 -35.94 11.14 51.02
N LEU A 257 -36.97 11.98 51.17
CA LEU A 257 -37.12 13.24 50.45
C LEU A 257 -36.18 14.35 50.96
N ASP A 258 -35.88 14.39 52.26
CA ASP A 258 -34.85 15.28 52.82
C ASP A 258 -33.48 14.99 52.18
N VAL A 259 -33.09 13.71 52.14
CA VAL A 259 -31.82 13.30 51.52
C VAL A 259 -31.81 13.67 50.04
N LEU A 260 -32.94 13.48 49.33
CA LEU A 260 -33.05 13.87 47.93
C LEU A 260 -32.80 15.37 47.73
N LYS A 261 -33.40 16.23 48.55
CA LYS A 261 -33.26 17.70 48.45
C LYS A 261 -31.79 18.13 48.52
N ASP A 262 -31.03 17.55 49.46
CA ASP A 262 -29.59 17.81 49.62
C ASP A 262 -28.76 17.33 48.43
N LYS A 263 -29.27 16.38 47.63
CA LYS A 263 -28.61 15.91 46.41
C LYS A 263 -28.89 16.84 45.22
N ILE A 264 -29.92 17.65 45.20
CA ILE A 264 -30.21 18.53 44.06
C ILE A 264 -29.09 19.56 43.90
N ALA A 265 -28.68 19.83 42.65
CA ALA A 265 -27.66 20.82 42.36
C ALA A 265 -28.04 22.20 42.93
N PRO A 266 -27.13 22.93 43.61
CA PRO A 266 -27.48 24.16 44.32
C PRO A 266 -28.26 25.18 43.49
N GLY A 267 -27.89 25.38 42.23
CA GLY A 267 -28.57 26.32 41.34
C GLY A 267 -29.99 25.92 40.89
N LEU A 268 -30.36 24.65 41.07
CA LEU A 268 -31.69 24.12 40.81
C LEU A 268 -32.57 24.04 42.07
N GLN A 269 -32.00 24.19 43.27
CA GLN A 269 -32.76 24.06 44.52
C GLN A 269 -33.88 25.12 44.63
N SER A 270 -33.64 26.36 44.17
CA SER A 270 -34.66 27.42 44.14
C SER A 270 -35.81 27.13 43.16
N LEU A 271 -35.62 26.19 42.24
CA LEU A 271 -36.66 25.72 41.31
C LEU A 271 -37.47 24.55 41.87
N CYS A 272 -37.10 24.04 43.05
CA CYS A 272 -37.76 22.94 43.72
C CYS A 272 -38.47 23.45 44.97
N VAL A 273 -39.67 22.97 45.25
CA VAL A 273 -40.35 23.18 46.53
C VAL A 273 -40.43 21.86 47.27
N SER A 274 -39.99 21.88 48.53
CA SER A 274 -40.04 20.72 49.41
C SER A 274 -41.07 20.96 50.51
N LEU A 275 -42.19 20.22 50.51
CA LEU A 275 -43.21 20.32 51.57
C LEU A 275 -43.10 19.10 52.48
N LEU A 276 -42.09 19.11 53.36
CA LEU A 276 -41.82 18.00 54.27
C LEU A 276 -42.45 18.20 55.66
N ASP A 277 -42.70 19.46 56.03
CA ASP A 277 -43.37 19.84 57.27
C ASP A 277 -44.57 20.76 57.00
N ASP A 278 -45.41 21.01 58.02
CA ASP A 278 -46.57 21.93 57.93
C ASP A 278 -46.15 23.41 57.97
N SER A 279 -44.99 23.73 57.38
CA SER A 279 -44.52 25.11 57.17
C SER A 279 -44.47 25.42 55.68
N ASN A 280 -44.82 26.66 55.33
CA ASN A 280 -44.70 27.12 53.95
C ASN A 280 -43.30 27.64 53.62
N LYS A 281 -42.33 27.56 54.52
CA LYS A 281 -41.02 28.22 54.41
C LYS A 281 -40.25 27.86 53.13
N ASP A 282 -40.28 26.60 52.73
CA ASP A 282 -39.60 26.15 51.52
C ASP A 282 -40.27 26.73 50.26
N MET A 283 -41.60 26.81 50.23
CA MET A 283 -42.33 27.51 49.18
C MET A 283 -41.94 28.99 49.13
N GLU A 284 -41.90 29.67 50.29
CA GLU A 284 -41.49 31.08 50.36
C GLU A 284 -40.08 31.28 49.80
N THR A 285 -39.14 30.40 50.17
CA THR A 285 -37.75 30.44 49.72
C THR A 285 -37.64 30.27 48.20
N SER A 286 -38.37 29.33 47.61
CA SER A 286 -38.35 29.09 46.17
C SER A 286 -38.99 30.23 45.39
N VAL A 287 -40.13 30.76 45.83
CA VAL A 287 -40.78 31.92 45.19
C VAL A 287 -39.92 33.18 45.30
N GLU A 288 -39.27 33.41 46.44
CA GLU A 288 -38.30 34.50 46.62
C GLU A 288 -37.10 34.33 45.67
N GLY A 289 -36.55 33.12 45.58
CA GLY A 289 -35.46 32.78 44.66
C GLY A 289 -35.82 33.04 43.20
N ILE A 290 -37.00 32.57 42.76
CA ILE A 290 -37.52 32.80 41.41
C ILE A 290 -37.68 34.29 41.13
N THR A 291 -38.33 35.03 42.04
CA THR A 291 -38.61 36.45 41.82
C THR A 291 -37.33 37.29 41.86
N SER A 292 -36.34 36.89 42.65
CA SER A 292 -35.01 37.52 42.66
C SER A 292 -34.30 37.29 41.33
N PHE A 293 -34.28 36.05 40.84
CA PHE A 293 -33.64 35.70 39.57
C PHE A 293 -34.28 36.41 38.38
N MET A 294 -35.62 36.41 38.29
CA MET A 294 -36.38 37.13 37.26
C MET A 294 -36.12 38.64 37.24
N SER A 295 -35.74 39.23 38.38
CA SER A 295 -35.42 40.67 38.45
C SER A 295 -34.01 41.01 37.98
N GLN A 296 -33.12 40.03 37.92
CA GLN A 296 -31.72 40.20 37.53
C GLN A 296 -31.45 39.77 36.08
N TYR A 297 -32.23 38.81 35.57
CA TYR A 297 -31.97 38.16 34.29
C TYR A 297 -33.21 38.12 33.39
N SER A 298 -32.98 38.19 32.07
CA SER A 298 -33.99 37.96 31.02
C SER A 298 -33.78 36.60 30.35
N SER A 299 -34.83 36.08 29.71
CA SER A 299 -34.73 34.85 28.90
C SER A 299 -33.63 34.92 27.84
N SER A 300 -33.43 36.08 27.20
CA SER A 300 -32.38 36.30 26.19
C SER A 300 -30.95 36.25 26.74
N SER A 301 -30.73 36.80 27.94
CA SER A 301 -29.42 36.76 28.62
C SER A 301 -29.04 35.33 28.99
N ILE A 302 -29.96 34.61 29.64
CA ILE A 302 -29.73 33.23 30.09
C ILE A 302 -29.60 32.28 28.90
N LYS A 303 -30.32 32.50 27.80
CA LYS A 303 -30.17 31.72 26.57
C LYS A 303 -28.72 31.75 26.05
N LYS A 304 -28.09 32.93 26.00
CA LYS A 304 -26.70 33.07 25.52
C LYS A 304 -25.69 32.36 26.42
N GLU A 305 -25.87 32.47 27.74
CA GLU A 305 -25.04 31.73 28.71
C GLU A 305 -25.24 30.21 28.57
N MET A 306 -26.49 29.75 28.46
CA MET A 306 -26.84 28.35 28.26
C MET A 306 -26.19 27.80 26.99
N GLU A 307 -26.28 28.49 25.85
CA GLU A 307 -25.68 28.06 24.59
C GLU A 307 -24.14 27.97 24.69
N THR A 308 -23.50 28.94 25.34
CA THR A 308 -22.04 28.94 25.55
C THR A 308 -21.58 27.73 26.38
N ILE A 309 -22.25 27.48 27.51
CA ILE A 309 -21.99 26.33 28.39
C ILE A 309 -22.29 25.01 27.64
N GLY A 310 -23.33 25.00 26.79
CA GLY A 310 -23.68 23.85 25.96
C GLY A 310 -22.57 23.46 24.98
N GLU A 311 -21.94 24.42 24.32
CA GLU A 311 -20.80 24.16 23.42
C GLU A 311 -19.55 23.71 24.18
N GLU A 312 -19.24 24.32 25.35
CA GLU A 312 -18.15 23.86 26.21
C GLU A 312 -18.37 22.41 26.67
N ARG A 313 -19.60 22.08 27.05
CA ARG A 313 -19.99 20.72 27.43
C ARG A 313 -19.77 19.72 26.30
N LYS A 314 -20.18 20.04 25.07
CA LYS A 314 -19.95 19.17 23.89
C LYS A 314 -18.45 18.92 23.65
N SER A 315 -17.62 19.96 23.79
CA SER A 315 -16.16 19.85 23.65
C SER A 315 -15.56 18.90 24.70
N ILE A 316 -16.00 19.00 25.96
CA ILE A 316 -15.53 18.10 27.03
C ILE A 316 -15.95 16.64 26.77
N ILE A 317 -17.18 16.40 26.30
CA ILE A 317 -17.65 15.05 25.93
C ILE A 317 -16.77 14.45 24.82
N ALA A 318 -16.47 15.22 23.78
CA ALA A 318 -15.59 14.78 22.69
C ALA A 318 -14.17 14.47 23.20
N GLY A 319 -13.63 15.30 24.10
CA GLY A 319 -12.35 15.06 24.75
C GLY A 319 -12.32 13.76 25.55
N LEU A 320 -13.38 13.48 26.32
CA LEU A 320 -13.53 12.24 27.08
C LEU A 320 -13.54 11.00 26.17
N ALA A 321 -14.31 11.03 25.09
CA ALA A 321 -14.39 9.94 24.14
C ALA A 321 -13.01 9.63 23.53
N ASN A 322 -12.27 10.65 23.11
CA ASN A 322 -10.91 10.50 22.56
C ASN A 322 -9.93 9.92 23.58
N VAL A 323 -9.92 10.41 24.82
CA VAL A 323 -9.02 9.88 25.87
C VAL A 323 -9.37 8.43 26.21
N ARG A 324 -10.66 8.08 26.33
CA ARG A 324 -11.08 6.69 26.57
C ARG A 324 -10.72 5.76 25.42
N LYS A 325 -10.82 6.22 24.18
CA LYS A 325 -10.37 5.46 23.01
C LYS A 325 -8.87 5.15 23.09
N ARG A 326 -8.04 6.13 23.48
CA ARG A 326 -6.60 5.92 23.70
C ARG A 326 -6.33 4.93 24.83
N ILE A 327 -7.04 5.03 25.96
CA ILE A 327 -6.95 4.06 27.06
C ILE A 327 -7.31 2.66 26.55
N PHE A 328 -8.44 2.51 25.85
CA PHE A 328 -8.89 1.23 25.32
C PHE A 328 -7.86 0.61 24.37
N MET A 329 -7.33 1.40 23.43
CA MET A 329 -6.28 0.94 22.52
C MET A 329 -4.99 0.54 23.26
N SER A 330 -4.63 1.27 24.32
CA SER A 330 -3.45 0.97 25.14
C SER A 330 -3.62 -0.35 25.90
N ILE A 331 -4.77 -0.56 26.54
CA ILE A 331 -5.11 -1.81 27.23
C ILE A 331 -5.18 -2.97 26.22
N GLN A 332 -5.75 -2.74 25.04
CA GLN A 332 -5.80 -3.74 23.99
C GLN A 332 -4.38 -4.16 23.56
N LYS A 333 -3.44 -3.21 23.45
CA LYS A 333 -2.02 -3.52 23.18
C LYS A 333 -1.37 -4.32 24.32
N GLU A 334 -1.65 -3.99 25.58
CA GLU A 334 -1.10 -4.71 26.74
C GLU A 334 -1.67 -6.13 26.91
N CYS A 335 -2.92 -6.35 26.48
CA CYS A 335 -3.62 -7.63 26.65
C CYS A 335 -3.60 -8.51 25.38
N ALA A 336 -3.36 -7.93 24.21
CA ALA A 336 -3.32 -8.68 22.96
C ALA A 336 -2.13 -9.64 22.95
N SER A 337 -2.38 -10.87 22.51
CA SER A 337 -1.31 -11.81 22.27
C SER A 337 -0.44 -11.34 21.11
N ILE A 338 0.87 -11.40 21.31
CA ILE A 338 1.88 -11.19 20.28
C ILE A 338 1.97 -12.48 19.46
N THR A 339 1.63 -12.42 18.18
CA THR A 339 1.86 -13.55 17.27
C THR A 339 3.30 -13.48 16.77
N TYR A 340 4.05 -14.56 16.95
CA TYR A 340 5.39 -14.72 16.39
C TYR A 340 5.47 -16.07 15.67
N GLN A 341 5.66 -16.04 14.34
CA GLN A 341 5.75 -17.25 13.50
C GLN A 341 4.57 -18.24 13.67
N GLY A 342 3.37 -17.73 13.95
CA GLY A 342 2.17 -18.55 14.15
C GLY A 342 1.96 -19.05 15.59
N GLU A 343 2.92 -18.82 16.51
CA GLU A 343 2.73 -19.04 17.93
C GLU A 343 2.21 -17.77 18.61
N SER A 344 1.32 -17.93 19.58
CA SER A 344 0.72 -16.84 20.35
C SER A 344 1.43 -16.71 21.69
N LEU A 345 2.10 -15.59 21.92
CA LEU A 345 2.80 -15.24 23.15
C LEU A 345 2.05 -14.14 23.89
N THR A 346 1.91 -14.25 25.20
CA THR A 346 1.45 -13.10 25.99
C THR A 346 2.56 -12.04 26.09
N PRO A 347 2.24 -10.74 26.18
CA PRO A 347 3.25 -9.70 26.40
C PRO A 347 4.12 -9.93 27.64
N THR A 348 3.58 -10.61 28.67
CA THR A 348 4.36 -11.01 29.86
C THR A 348 5.41 -12.07 29.55
N GLU A 349 5.08 -13.08 28.75
CA GLU A 349 6.02 -14.10 28.32
C GLU A 349 7.10 -13.52 27.41
N ALA A 350 6.71 -12.65 26.47
CA ALA A 350 7.64 -11.91 25.62
C ALA A 350 8.61 -11.04 26.44
N ALA A 351 8.11 -10.27 27.41
CA ALA A 351 8.95 -9.44 28.28
C ALA A 351 9.92 -10.28 29.14
N LYS A 352 9.48 -11.42 29.69
CA LYS A 352 10.35 -12.35 30.40
C LYS A 352 11.46 -12.89 29.49
N TYR A 353 11.12 -13.30 28.27
CA TYR A 353 12.08 -13.78 27.29
C TYR A 353 13.12 -12.70 26.94
N VAL A 354 12.68 -11.46 26.70
CA VAL A 354 13.57 -10.34 26.39
C VAL A 354 14.52 -10.06 27.55
N ALA A 355 14.00 -9.95 28.78
CA ALA A 355 14.82 -9.65 29.96
C ALA A 355 15.84 -10.77 30.28
N MET A 356 15.46 -12.05 30.14
CA MET A 356 16.35 -13.18 30.45
C MET A 356 17.47 -13.38 29.44
N ASN A 357 17.31 -12.92 28.19
CA ASN A 357 18.26 -13.19 27.11
C ASN A 357 19.02 -11.94 26.61
N GLN A 358 18.79 -10.77 27.22
CA GLN A 358 19.39 -9.50 26.80
C GLN A 358 20.91 -9.57 26.67
N GLU A 359 21.64 -10.04 27.70
CA GLU A 359 23.11 -10.10 27.66
C GLU A 359 23.66 -10.99 26.54
N LYS A 360 22.88 -11.97 26.06
CA LYS A 360 23.34 -12.94 25.06
C LYS A 360 22.93 -12.57 23.64
N LEU A 361 21.73 -12.03 23.45
CA LEU A 361 21.05 -11.89 22.15
C LEU A 361 20.93 -10.43 21.65
N ASP A 362 21.30 -9.44 22.47
CA ASP A 362 21.25 -8.01 22.14
C ASP A 362 22.46 -7.57 21.30
N TYR A 363 22.56 -8.07 20.08
CA TYR A 363 23.67 -7.74 19.19
C TYR A 363 23.29 -7.43 17.75
N ILE A 364 22.06 -7.72 17.29
CA ILE A 364 21.57 -7.24 16.00
C ILE A 364 21.26 -5.75 16.14
N PRO A 365 21.95 -4.82 15.45
CA PRO A 365 21.79 -3.38 15.70
C PRO A 365 20.48 -2.83 15.12
N GLY A 366 20.00 -1.75 15.73
CA GLY A 366 18.95 -0.91 15.18
C GLY A 366 17.56 -1.55 15.12
N THR A 367 16.77 -1.10 14.15
CA THR A 367 15.36 -1.51 14.01
C THR A 367 15.20 -2.72 13.09
N VAL A 368 14.29 -3.62 13.46
CA VAL A 368 13.92 -4.77 12.62
C VAL A 368 12.43 -4.78 12.32
N LYS A 369 12.06 -5.31 11.16
CA LYS A 369 10.65 -5.44 10.77
C LYS A 369 9.94 -6.46 11.64
N VAL A 370 8.93 -6.01 12.38
CA VAL A 370 8.09 -6.83 13.27
C VAL A 370 7.21 -7.82 12.48
N ASP A 371 6.90 -8.97 13.09
CA ASP A 371 6.03 -10.02 12.53
C ASP A 371 6.44 -10.52 11.14
N SER A 372 7.76 -10.68 10.96
CA SER A 372 8.31 -11.21 9.72
C SER A 372 9.39 -12.25 9.99
N ALA A 373 9.37 -13.32 9.21
CA ALA A 373 10.47 -14.28 9.18
C ALA A 373 11.74 -13.59 8.66
N LEU A 374 12.90 -14.07 9.12
CA LEU A 374 14.19 -13.59 8.62
C LEU A 374 14.25 -13.82 7.09
N PRO A 375 14.58 -12.80 6.28
CA PRO A 375 14.53 -12.90 4.82
C PRO A 375 15.65 -13.79 4.23
N LEU A 376 16.62 -14.17 5.06
CA LEU A 376 17.73 -15.06 4.72
C LEU A 376 17.67 -16.30 5.60
N THR A 377 17.98 -17.45 5.02
CA THR A 377 18.19 -18.71 5.77
C THR A 377 19.53 -18.67 6.51
N TYR A 378 19.73 -19.60 7.46
CA TYR A 378 21.00 -19.71 8.17
C TYR A 378 22.18 -19.97 7.22
N ASP A 379 21.99 -20.84 6.21
CA ASP A 379 23.04 -21.15 5.23
C ASP A 379 23.38 -19.93 4.35
N GLU A 380 22.38 -19.14 3.93
CA GLU A 380 22.61 -17.88 3.20
C GLU A 380 23.36 -16.85 4.08
N LEU A 381 23.07 -16.78 5.38
CA LEU A 381 23.83 -15.94 6.31
C LEU A 381 25.28 -16.42 6.49
N VAL A 382 25.51 -17.74 6.52
CA VAL A 382 26.87 -18.32 6.53
C VAL A 382 27.63 -17.90 5.26
N GLU A 383 27.00 -17.99 4.09
CA GLU A 383 27.60 -17.53 2.82
C GLU A 383 27.89 -16.01 2.86
N LEU A 384 26.96 -15.21 3.39
CA LEU A 384 27.13 -13.76 3.54
C LEU A 384 28.30 -13.41 4.47
N TYR A 385 28.41 -14.02 5.64
CA TYR A 385 29.52 -13.75 6.57
C TYR A 385 30.86 -14.23 6.00
N ARG A 386 30.90 -15.43 5.39
CA ARG A 386 32.13 -15.91 4.72
C ARG A 386 32.63 -14.96 3.64
N SER A 387 31.73 -14.24 2.96
CA SER A 387 32.13 -13.25 1.97
C SER A 387 32.93 -12.08 2.55
N ASN A 388 32.84 -11.78 3.86
CA ASN A 388 33.66 -10.78 4.55
C ASN A 388 35.17 -11.10 4.51
N GLU A 389 35.54 -12.38 4.45
CA GLU A 389 36.95 -12.82 4.38
C GLU A 389 37.43 -12.98 2.92
N ILE A 390 36.51 -13.29 2.00
CA ILE A 390 36.83 -13.58 0.60
C ILE A 390 36.95 -12.30 -0.24
N ILE A 391 36.11 -11.30 0.03
CA ILE A 391 36.05 -10.04 -0.71
C ILE A 391 36.76 -8.96 0.09
N THR A 392 37.90 -8.47 -0.39
CA THR A 392 38.53 -7.27 0.16
C THR A 392 37.91 -6.00 -0.44
N ASP A 393 38.13 -4.85 0.21
CA ASP A 393 37.69 -3.56 -0.33
C ASP A 393 38.30 -3.27 -1.73
N THR A 394 39.52 -3.75 -1.96
CA THR A 394 40.19 -3.66 -3.28
C THR A 394 39.51 -4.55 -4.32
N ASP A 395 39.15 -5.79 -3.97
CA ASP A 395 38.40 -6.68 -4.87
C ASP A 395 37.04 -6.08 -5.24
N ALA A 396 36.31 -5.55 -4.25
CA ALA A 396 35.00 -4.94 -4.45
C ALA A 396 35.08 -3.70 -5.37
N THR A 397 36.15 -2.91 -5.24
CA THR A 397 36.42 -1.75 -6.10
C THR A 397 36.73 -2.19 -7.52
N GLU A 398 37.65 -3.15 -7.71
CA GLU A 398 38.02 -3.68 -9.03
C GLU A 398 36.81 -4.31 -9.76
N LEU A 399 36.01 -5.10 -9.06
CA LEU A 399 34.80 -5.73 -9.61
C LEU A 399 33.70 -4.70 -9.99
N SER A 400 33.77 -3.48 -9.47
CA SER A 400 32.83 -2.41 -9.83
C SER A 400 33.08 -1.80 -11.22
N TYR A 401 34.25 -2.05 -11.81
CA TYR A 401 34.68 -1.49 -13.10
C TYR A 401 34.30 -2.34 -14.33
N ASP A 402 33.35 -3.27 -14.20
CA ASP A 402 32.86 -4.15 -15.28
C ASP A 402 33.99 -4.93 -15.96
N LEU A 403 34.73 -5.71 -15.17
CA LEU A 403 35.86 -6.50 -15.65
C LEU A 403 35.41 -7.49 -16.76
N PRO A 404 36.13 -7.58 -17.89
CA PRO A 404 35.83 -8.56 -18.93
C PRO A 404 36.05 -9.99 -18.40
N SER A 405 35.34 -10.97 -18.97
CA SER A 405 35.68 -12.36 -18.72
C SER A 405 37.13 -12.62 -19.12
N PRO A 406 37.92 -13.36 -18.34
CA PRO A 406 39.25 -13.79 -18.76
C PRO A 406 39.26 -14.48 -20.13
N ASP A 407 38.17 -15.14 -20.52
CA ASP A 407 38.00 -15.80 -21.83
C ASP A 407 37.82 -14.81 -23.00
N GLU A 408 37.51 -13.53 -22.74
CA GLU A 408 37.47 -12.47 -23.75
C GLU A 408 38.87 -11.95 -24.12
N LEU A 409 39.87 -12.26 -23.30
CA LEU A 409 41.27 -11.89 -23.50
C LEU A 409 42.05 -13.07 -24.10
N LEU A 410 43.17 -12.77 -24.76
CA LEU A 410 44.07 -13.82 -25.24
C LEU A 410 44.71 -14.53 -24.06
N THR A 411 44.87 -15.85 -24.17
CA THR A 411 45.73 -16.56 -23.22
C THR A 411 47.18 -16.08 -23.36
N VAL A 412 48.00 -16.31 -22.34
CA VAL A 412 49.42 -15.93 -22.37
C VAL A 412 50.14 -16.54 -23.58
N THR A 413 49.81 -17.79 -23.93
CA THR A 413 50.38 -18.48 -25.08
C THR A 413 49.92 -17.88 -26.42
N GLU A 414 48.66 -17.48 -26.53
CA GLU A 414 48.13 -16.84 -27.75
C GLU A 414 48.70 -15.43 -27.94
N PHE A 415 48.85 -14.67 -26.85
CA PHE A 415 49.47 -13.35 -26.88
C PHE A 415 50.97 -13.44 -27.24
N GLU A 416 51.69 -14.39 -26.65
CA GLU A 416 53.09 -14.69 -27.01
C GLU A 416 53.22 -15.07 -28.50
N GLU A 417 52.34 -15.95 -29.00
CA GLU A 417 52.32 -16.34 -30.41
C GLU A 417 52.09 -15.13 -31.32
N LEU A 418 51.11 -14.28 -30.99
CA LEU A 418 50.79 -13.07 -31.75
C LEU A 418 51.99 -12.10 -31.79
N CYS A 419 52.63 -11.85 -30.64
CA CYS A 419 53.83 -11.00 -30.57
C CYS A 419 54.98 -11.58 -31.38
N ARG A 420 55.18 -12.91 -31.33
CA ARG A 420 56.23 -13.60 -32.10
C ARG A 420 55.98 -13.55 -33.60
N GLN A 421 54.75 -13.79 -34.04
CA GLN A 421 54.37 -13.72 -35.46
C GLN A 421 54.56 -12.30 -36.00
N LEU A 422 54.12 -11.30 -35.23
CA LEU A 422 54.31 -9.90 -35.59
C LEU A 422 55.80 -9.52 -35.68
N ALA A 423 56.62 -9.94 -34.70
CA ALA A 423 58.07 -9.70 -34.72
C ALA A 423 58.77 -10.40 -35.91
N ASN A 424 58.37 -11.62 -36.25
CA ASN A 424 58.92 -12.36 -37.39
C ASN A 424 58.63 -11.65 -38.73
N VAL A 425 57.40 -11.15 -38.91
CA VAL A 425 57.01 -10.41 -40.11
C VAL A 425 57.74 -9.05 -40.18
N GLU A 426 57.83 -8.32 -39.07
CA GLU A 426 58.61 -7.08 -38.97
C GLU A 426 60.09 -7.32 -39.34
N ALA A 427 60.69 -8.40 -38.82
CA ALA A 427 62.07 -8.78 -39.12
C ALA A 427 62.26 -9.23 -40.58
N HIS A 428 61.29 -9.91 -41.19
CA HIS A 428 61.35 -10.32 -42.60
C HIS A 428 61.34 -9.13 -43.55
N ILE A 429 60.44 -8.16 -43.33
CA ILE A 429 60.39 -6.90 -44.09
C ILE A 429 61.70 -6.11 -43.92
N GLU A 430 62.23 -6.06 -42.68
CA GLU A 430 63.50 -5.37 -42.43
C GLU A 430 64.69 -6.05 -43.12
N SER A 431 64.74 -7.38 -43.13
CA SER A 431 65.76 -8.17 -43.83
C SER A 431 65.75 -7.89 -45.34
N ILE A 432 64.57 -7.82 -45.95
CA ILE A 432 64.41 -7.48 -47.38
C ILE A 432 64.93 -6.06 -47.66
N ASN A 433 64.56 -5.10 -46.81
CA ASN A 433 65.02 -3.71 -46.91
C ASN A 433 66.55 -3.59 -46.79
N ARG A 434 67.18 -4.37 -45.89
CA ARG A 434 68.65 -4.42 -45.73
C ARG A 434 69.35 -5.10 -46.91
N GLY A 435 68.70 -6.07 -47.57
CA GLY A 435 69.23 -6.79 -48.72
C GLY A 435 69.42 -5.95 -49.98
N GLY A 436 68.89 -4.72 -50.03
CA GLY A 436 69.17 -3.70 -51.05
C GLY A 436 68.58 -3.94 -52.44
N LYS A 437 67.98 -5.12 -52.70
CA LYS A 437 67.29 -5.43 -53.97
C LYS A 437 65.93 -4.75 -54.09
N LEU A 438 65.22 -4.60 -52.97
CA LEU A 438 63.88 -4.07 -52.85
C LEU A 438 63.82 -3.27 -51.55
N CYS A 439 63.37 -2.02 -51.59
CA CYS A 439 63.06 -1.27 -50.39
C CYS A 439 61.55 -1.00 -50.35
N VAL A 440 60.92 -1.33 -49.23
CA VAL A 440 59.47 -1.24 -49.00
C VAL A 440 59.19 -0.45 -47.74
N LYS A 441 58.28 0.52 -47.87
CA LYS A 441 57.68 1.24 -46.74
C LYS A 441 56.18 1.16 -46.85
N ALA A 442 55.53 0.58 -45.84
CA ALA A 442 54.08 0.52 -45.75
C ALA A 442 53.56 1.60 -44.80
N SER A 443 52.53 2.32 -45.23
CA SER A 443 51.76 3.23 -44.38
C SER A 443 50.40 2.60 -44.08
N VAL A 444 50.12 2.37 -42.80
CA VAL A 444 48.83 1.78 -42.36
C VAL A 444 47.71 2.82 -42.46
N GLU A 445 47.98 4.08 -42.10
CA GLU A 445 46.99 5.18 -42.12
C GLU A 445 46.53 5.54 -43.53
N GLN A 446 47.45 5.48 -44.51
CA GLN A 446 47.16 5.82 -45.91
C GLN A 446 46.82 4.58 -46.76
N GLN A 447 46.82 3.39 -46.17
CA GLN A 447 46.65 2.09 -46.86
C GLN A 447 47.45 2.00 -48.17
N SER A 448 48.72 2.40 -48.11
CA SER A 448 49.61 2.44 -49.27
C SER A 448 50.97 1.79 -48.99
N ILE A 449 51.54 1.20 -50.03
CA ILE A 449 52.84 0.54 -50.00
C ILE A 449 53.75 1.22 -51.02
N GLN A 450 54.84 1.78 -50.55
CA GLN A 450 55.88 2.39 -51.38
C GLN A 450 56.99 1.38 -51.64
N PHE A 451 57.29 1.18 -52.92
CA PHE A 451 58.33 0.30 -53.42
C PHE A 451 59.45 1.12 -54.04
N GLN A 452 60.70 0.68 -53.84
CA GLN A 452 61.85 1.17 -54.58
C GLN A 452 62.61 -0.02 -55.18
N LEU A 453 62.60 -0.09 -56.52
CA LEU A 453 63.17 -1.14 -57.34
C LEU A 453 64.02 -0.53 -58.45
N PHE A 454 65.21 -1.09 -58.71
CA PHE A 454 66.11 -0.63 -59.79
C PHE A 454 66.40 0.90 -59.78
N GLY A 455 66.39 1.53 -58.60
CA GLY A 455 66.59 2.98 -58.45
C GLY A 455 65.35 3.85 -58.75
N ARG A 456 64.19 3.25 -59.05
CA ARG A 456 62.90 3.92 -59.27
C ARG A 456 61.95 3.63 -58.12
N GLY A 457 61.17 4.62 -57.72
CA GLY A 457 60.14 4.49 -56.70
C GLY A 457 58.74 4.49 -57.30
N PHE A 458 57.86 3.60 -56.85
CA PHE A 458 56.43 3.65 -57.15
C PHE A 458 55.62 3.32 -55.89
N SER A 459 54.37 3.77 -55.85
CA SER A 459 53.44 3.49 -54.76
C SER A 459 52.23 2.76 -55.29
N ILE A 460 51.74 1.80 -54.51
CA ILE A 460 50.46 1.15 -54.75
C ILE A 460 49.57 1.30 -53.52
N ASP A 461 48.26 1.23 -53.71
CA ASP A 461 47.32 1.02 -52.61
C ASP A 461 47.43 -0.42 -52.11
N TYR A 462 46.90 -0.72 -50.92
CA TYR A 462 46.88 -2.08 -50.37
C TYR A 462 46.19 -3.02 -51.36
N PRO A 463 46.93 -3.94 -51.99
CA PRO A 463 46.38 -4.75 -53.06
C PRO A 463 45.47 -5.83 -52.47
N ASN A 464 44.41 -6.19 -53.19
CA ASN A 464 43.51 -7.25 -52.76
C ASN A 464 44.27 -8.60 -52.59
N LYS A 465 44.06 -9.30 -51.46
CA LYS A 465 44.73 -10.59 -51.13
C LYS A 465 44.52 -11.66 -52.22
N GLU A 466 43.33 -11.73 -52.84
CA GLU A 466 43.04 -12.69 -53.92
C GLU A 466 43.78 -12.33 -55.21
N SER A 467 43.86 -11.04 -55.55
CA SER A 467 44.62 -10.56 -56.71
C SER A 467 46.12 -10.84 -56.56
N LEU A 468 46.68 -10.62 -55.37
CA LEU A 468 48.08 -10.96 -55.05
C LEU A 468 48.34 -12.45 -55.20
N LYS A 469 47.46 -13.28 -54.62
CA LYS A 469 47.58 -14.73 -54.70
C LYS A 469 47.50 -15.21 -56.16
N ALA A 470 46.55 -14.70 -56.94
CA ALA A 470 46.40 -15.04 -58.35
C ALA A 470 47.65 -14.66 -59.18
N LEU A 471 48.26 -13.50 -58.93
CA LEU A 471 49.51 -13.10 -59.58
C LEU A 471 50.68 -14.00 -59.16
N LYS A 472 50.82 -14.28 -57.86
CA LYS A 472 51.87 -15.16 -57.33
C LYS A 472 51.76 -16.58 -57.85
N ASP A 473 50.55 -17.14 -57.88
CA ASP A 473 50.26 -18.48 -58.41
C ASP A 473 50.57 -18.55 -59.91
N TYR A 474 50.18 -17.52 -60.67
CA TYR A 474 50.50 -17.41 -62.09
C TYR A 474 52.02 -17.41 -62.33
N CYS A 475 52.77 -16.56 -61.62
CA CYS A 475 54.23 -16.49 -61.73
C CYS A 475 54.90 -17.81 -61.33
N SER A 476 54.46 -18.45 -60.25
CA SER A 476 55.03 -19.71 -59.77
C SER A 476 54.78 -20.89 -60.72
N GLN A 477 53.70 -20.85 -61.50
CA GLN A 477 53.32 -21.93 -62.43
C GLN A 477 53.73 -21.65 -63.89
N TYR A 478 54.30 -20.48 -64.18
CA TYR A 478 54.54 -20.02 -65.55
C TYR A 478 55.52 -20.90 -66.33
N GLY A 479 56.55 -21.41 -65.63
CA GLY A 479 57.55 -22.32 -66.17
C GLY A 479 58.62 -21.65 -67.04
N GLU A 480 59.71 -22.38 -67.29
CA GLU A 480 60.85 -21.88 -68.04
C GLU A 480 60.56 -21.81 -69.55
N ILE A 481 60.75 -20.63 -70.15
CA ILE A 481 60.66 -20.43 -71.61
C ILE A 481 62.06 -20.59 -72.23
N LYS A 482 62.23 -21.63 -73.04
CA LYS A 482 63.50 -21.99 -73.69
C LYS A 482 63.96 -20.92 -74.69
N PRO A 483 65.28 -20.80 -74.96
CA PRO A 483 65.81 -19.80 -75.89
C PRO A 483 65.14 -19.79 -77.28
N TRP A 484 64.86 -20.97 -77.85
CA TRP A 484 64.19 -21.07 -79.15
C TRP A 484 62.74 -20.58 -79.10
N GLN A 485 62.05 -20.76 -77.96
CA GLN A 485 60.68 -20.28 -77.77
C GLN A 485 60.66 -18.76 -77.63
N GLN A 486 61.66 -18.16 -76.96
CA GLN A 486 61.81 -16.71 -76.88
C GLN A 486 62.00 -16.08 -78.27
N ALA A 487 62.81 -16.71 -79.13
CA ALA A 487 62.97 -16.28 -80.51
C ALA A 487 61.64 -16.32 -81.29
N VAL A 488 60.83 -17.35 -81.09
CA VAL A 488 59.48 -17.45 -81.67
C VAL A 488 58.56 -16.33 -81.18
N VAL A 489 58.61 -15.97 -79.88
CA VAL A 489 57.84 -14.85 -79.33
C VAL A 489 58.26 -13.52 -79.97
N VAL A 490 59.57 -13.28 -80.09
CA VAL A 490 60.10 -12.04 -80.69
C VAL A 490 59.73 -11.93 -82.16
N ASP A 491 59.93 -12.99 -82.95
CA ASP A 491 59.54 -13.02 -84.37
C ASP A 491 58.01 -12.92 -84.54
N GLY A 492 57.25 -13.51 -83.61
CA GLY A 492 55.79 -13.42 -83.57
C GLY A 492 55.29 -12.00 -83.29
N LYS A 493 55.96 -11.26 -82.39
CA LYS A 493 55.70 -9.84 -82.11
C LYS A 493 56.11 -8.94 -83.27
N ALA A 494 57.26 -9.20 -83.90
CA ALA A 494 57.73 -8.44 -85.07
C ALA A 494 56.77 -8.59 -86.27
N GLY A 495 56.15 -9.76 -86.42
CA GLY A 495 55.13 -10.02 -87.44
C GLY A 495 55.67 -10.11 -88.86
N GLY A 496 54.77 -10.14 -89.84
CA GLY A 496 55.13 -10.14 -91.27
C GLY A 496 56.05 -11.29 -91.67
N GLY A 497 57.14 -10.97 -92.39
CA GLY A 497 58.08 -11.95 -92.93
C GLY A 497 58.71 -12.87 -91.87
N PHE A 498 58.95 -12.37 -90.65
CA PHE A 498 59.55 -13.14 -89.56
C PHE A 498 58.61 -14.23 -89.04
N ARG A 499 57.33 -13.89 -88.83
CA ARG A 499 56.27 -14.85 -88.44
C ARG A 499 56.04 -15.91 -89.52
N ASN A 500 55.99 -15.50 -90.79
CA ASN A 500 55.73 -16.39 -91.92
C ASN A 500 56.76 -17.53 -92.04
N ARG A 501 58.02 -17.32 -91.60
CA ARG A 501 59.04 -18.38 -91.58
C ARG A 501 58.65 -19.54 -90.66
N TRP A 502 58.17 -19.23 -89.46
CA TRP A 502 57.75 -20.22 -88.48
C TRP A 502 56.45 -20.94 -88.88
N GLU A 503 55.51 -20.22 -89.49
CA GLU A 503 54.29 -20.82 -90.05
C GLU A 503 54.61 -21.75 -91.23
N SER A 504 55.56 -21.36 -92.08
CA SER A 504 56.08 -22.21 -93.16
C SER A 504 56.73 -23.48 -92.60
N LEU A 505 57.53 -23.38 -91.54
CA LEU A 505 58.10 -24.55 -90.85
C LEU A 505 56.99 -25.49 -90.35
N ILE A 506 55.96 -24.98 -89.68
CA ILE A 506 54.81 -25.79 -89.23
C ILE A 506 54.15 -26.50 -90.41
N GLN A 507 53.92 -25.79 -91.52
CA GLN A 507 53.34 -26.36 -92.73
C GLN A 507 54.23 -27.49 -93.29
N GLN A 508 55.54 -27.28 -93.40
CA GLN A 508 56.46 -28.30 -93.91
C GLN A 508 56.52 -29.54 -93.00
N ILE A 509 56.51 -29.35 -91.67
CA ILE A 509 56.44 -30.46 -90.71
C ILE A 509 55.15 -31.26 -90.93
N ASN A 510 54.00 -30.58 -91.04
CA ASN A 510 52.70 -31.24 -91.21
C ASN A 510 52.62 -32.01 -92.54
N VAL A 511 53.07 -31.40 -93.65
CA VAL A 511 53.12 -32.06 -94.97
C VAL A 511 54.01 -33.31 -94.91
N THR A 512 55.20 -33.19 -94.32
CA THR A 512 56.14 -34.32 -94.21
C THR A 512 55.58 -35.43 -93.32
N ASN A 513 54.92 -35.08 -92.22
CA ASN A 513 54.32 -36.02 -91.29
C ASN A 513 53.09 -36.74 -91.89
N ASP A 514 52.26 -36.06 -92.68
CA ASP A 514 51.13 -36.67 -93.41
C ASP A 514 51.63 -37.68 -94.47
N LEU A 515 52.67 -37.34 -95.22
CA LEU A 515 53.31 -38.28 -96.16
C LEU A 515 53.86 -39.52 -95.43
N SER A 516 54.52 -39.33 -94.28
CA SER A 516 55.04 -40.43 -93.46
C SER A 516 53.92 -41.32 -92.92
N ALA A 517 52.81 -40.74 -92.45
CA ALA A 517 51.66 -41.47 -91.95
C ALA A 517 50.98 -42.30 -93.05
N ARG A 518 50.82 -41.73 -94.26
CA ARG A 518 50.29 -42.46 -95.43
C ARG A 518 51.16 -43.64 -95.82
N LEU A 519 52.49 -43.44 -95.81
CA LEU A 519 53.45 -44.51 -96.09
C LEU A 519 53.39 -45.62 -95.02
N ALA A 520 53.27 -45.26 -93.74
CA ALA A 520 53.14 -46.23 -92.65
C ALA A 520 51.85 -47.07 -92.74
N GLY A 521 50.72 -46.46 -93.14
CA GLY A 521 49.44 -47.15 -93.30
C GLY A 521 49.41 -48.15 -94.46
N LYS A 522 50.05 -47.83 -95.58
CA LYS A 522 50.11 -48.70 -96.77
C LYS A 522 51.31 -49.66 -96.79
N GLY A 523 52.37 -49.35 -96.03
CA GLY A 523 53.67 -50.03 -96.10
C GLY A 523 53.93 -51.11 -95.05
N LEU A 524 52.92 -51.51 -94.26
CA LEU A 524 53.12 -52.46 -93.16
C LEU A 524 53.61 -53.82 -93.69
N GLY A 525 54.83 -54.22 -93.29
CA GLY A 525 55.47 -55.46 -93.75
C GLY A 525 56.07 -55.40 -95.16
N LYS A 526 56.08 -54.23 -95.81
CA LYS A 526 56.64 -54.03 -97.15
C LYS A 526 57.90 -53.16 -97.11
N SER A 527 59.01 -53.63 -97.69
CA SER A 527 60.27 -52.87 -97.77
C SER A 527 60.51 -52.36 -99.19
N VAL A 528 60.65 -51.05 -99.37
CA VAL A 528 60.98 -50.45 -100.68
C VAL A 528 62.48 -50.19 -100.77
N VAL A 529 63.14 -50.81 -101.75
CA VAL A 529 64.56 -50.63 -102.04
C VAL A 529 64.71 -50.15 -103.49
N PHE A 530 65.52 -49.11 -103.69
CA PHE A 530 65.85 -48.57 -105.00
C PHE A 530 67.22 -49.11 -105.44
N ALA A 531 67.41 -49.35 -106.73
CA ALA A 531 68.67 -49.83 -107.28
C ALA A 531 69.80 -48.80 -107.08
N GLU A 532 71.00 -49.30 -106.78
CA GLU A 532 72.20 -48.47 -106.60
C GLU A 532 72.56 -47.74 -107.91
N GLY A 533 72.98 -46.47 -107.80
CA GLY A 533 73.39 -45.64 -108.94
C GLY A 533 72.27 -44.88 -109.66
N ILE A 534 71.03 -44.90 -109.15
CA ILE A 534 69.88 -44.18 -109.71
C ILE A 534 69.35 -43.15 -108.71
N PHE A 535 69.09 -41.92 -109.15
CA PHE A 535 68.41 -40.91 -108.33
C PHE A 535 66.92 -41.29 -108.22
N ALA A 536 66.45 -41.49 -106.99
CA ALA A 536 65.08 -41.94 -106.74
C ALA A 536 64.05 -40.93 -107.26
N ASP A 537 64.37 -39.63 -107.27
CA ASP A 537 63.49 -38.56 -107.77
C ASP A 537 63.22 -38.69 -109.29
N ASP A 538 64.20 -39.14 -110.08
CA ASP A 538 64.06 -39.36 -111.53
C ASP A 538 63.08 -40.51 -111.85
N LEU A 539 62.76 -41.35 -110.86
CA LEU A 539 61.84 -42.46 -111.00
C LEU A 539 60.38 -42.06 -110.71
N LEU A 540 60.13 -40.88 -110.15
CA LEU A 540 58.80 -40.48 -109.66
C LEU A 540 57.74 -40.45 -110.78
N GLU A 541 57.99 -39.70 -111.85
CA GLU A 541 57.04 -39.56 -112.97
C GLU A 541 56.84 -40.88 -113.75
N PRO A 542 57.90 -41.64 -114.09
CA PRO A 542 57.74 -42.97 -114.68
C PRO A 542 56.98 -43.96 -113.78
N LEU A 543 57.15 -43.91 -112.45
CA LEU A 543 56.40 -44.76 -111.52
C LEU A 543 54.93 -44.35 -111.41
N LYS A 544 54.61 -43.06 -111.48
CA LYS A 544 53.23 -42.56 -111.55
C LYS A 544 52.54 -43.00 -112.84
N GLU A 545 53.22 -42.90 -113.97
CA GLU A 545 52.72 -43.39 -115.26
C GLU A 545 52.48 -44.91 -115.20
N ALA A 546 53.45 -45.68 -114.70
CA ALA A 546 53.30 -47.13 -114.51
C ALA A 546 52.14 -47.49 -113.55
N LYS A 547 51.96 -46.74 -112.46
CA LYS A 547 50.82 -46.90 -111.54
C LYS A 547 49.49 -46.72 -112.27
N GLY A 548 49.36 -45.69 -113.11
CA GLY A 548 48.15 -45.44 -113.90
C GLY A 548 47.74 -46.63 -114.77
N TYR A 549 48.71 -47.29 -115.42
CA TYR A 549 48.44 -48.52 -116.16
C TYR A 549 47.95 -49.68 -115.28
N PHE A 550 48.48 -49.82 -114.07
CA PHE A 550 47.99 -50.82 -113.11
C PHE A 550 46.59 -50.50 -112.57
N ASP A 551 46.28 -49.22 -112.32
CA ASP A 551 44.97 -48.77 -111.86
C ASP A 551 43.88 -49.03 -112.91
N GLU A 552 44.17 -48.81 -114.19
CA GLU A 552 43.19 -48.98 -115.27
C GLU A 552 42.98 -50.45 -115.69
N ASN A 553 44.05 -51.25 -115.78
CA ASN A 553 44.02 -52.56 -116.43
C ASN A 553 44.24 -53.74 -115.48
N GLY A 554 44.57 -53.50 -114.21
CA GLY A 554 44.86 -54.52 -113.19
C GLY A 554 46.17 -55.30 -113.39
N LYS A 555 46.69 -55.40 -114.62
CA LYS A 555 47.99 -55.99 -114.98
C LYS A 555 48.61 -55.23 -116.17
N LEU A 556 49.94 -55.30 -116.29
CA LEU A 556 50.64 -54.71 -117.43
C LEU A 556 50.40 -55.52 -118.73
N PRO A 557 50.10 -54.87 -119.88
CA PRO A 557 49.96 -55.54 -121.17
C PRO A 557 51.20 -56.35 -121.59
N PHE A 558 51.02 -57.42 -122.36
CA PHE A 558 52.11 -58.33 -122.77
C PHE A 558 53.30 -57.62 -123.47
N MET A 559 53.02 -56.56 -124.23
CA MET A 559 54.03 -55.75 -124.95
C MET A 559 54.51 -54.50 -124.16
N PHE A 560 54.11 -54.32 -122.89
CA PHE A 560 54.35 -53.10 -122.11
C PHE A 560 55.83 -52.73 -122.01
N SER A 561 56.70 -53.70 -121.75
CA SER A 561 58.15 -53.49 -121.63
C SER A 561 58.84 -53.02 -122.92
N ILE A 562 58.19 -53.21 -124.08
CA ILE A 562 58.70 -52.79 -125.39
C ILE A 562 58.26 -51.35 -125.69
N LEU A 563 57.00 -51.01 -125.39
CA LEU A 563 56.39 -49.70 -125.67
C LEU A 563 56.78 -48.63 -124.64
N HIS A 564 56.85 -48.98 -123.36
CA HIS A 564 57.10 -48.05 -122.26
C HIS A 564 58.44 -48.36 -121.57
N LYS A 565 59.55 -48.22 -122.31
CA LYS A 565 60.91 -48.55 -121.83
C LYS A 565 61.32 -47.77 -120.58
N THR A 566 60.87 -46.53 -120.43
CA THR A 566 61.14 -45.68 -119.26
C THR A 566 60.42 -46.19 -118.01
N CYS A 567 59.13 -46.49 -118.12
CA CYS A 567 58.34 -47.13 -117.05
C CYS A 567 58.91 -48.50 -116.68
N ASP A 568 59.24 -49.34 -117.67
CA ASP A 568 59.82 -50.67 -117.44
C ASP A 568 61.18 -50.57 -116.73
N LYS A 569 62.03 -49.61 -117.10
CA LYS A 569 63.29 -49.32 -116.40
C LYS A 569 63.03 -48.87 -114.96
N ALA A 570 62.04 -48.00 -114.74
CA ALA A 570 61.71 -47.51 -113.41
C ALA A 570 61.16 -48.63 -112.50
N LEU A 571 60.22 -49.44 -112.99
CA LEU A 571 59.72 -50.63 -112.29
C LEU A 571 60.87 -51.59 -111.93
N LYS A 572 61.75 -51.89 -112.88
CA LYS A 572 62.92 -52.76 -112.66
C LYS A 572 63.97 -52.13 -111.74
N SER A 573 63.93 -50.83 -111.49
CA SER A 573 64.85 -50.11 -110.59
C SER A 573 64.32 -50.03 -109.16
N VAL A 574 63.10 -50.52 -108.90
CA VAL A 574 62.51 -50.59 -107.56
C VAL A 574 62.29 -52.05 -107.18
N ARG A 575 62.47 -52.36 -105.89
CA ARG A 575 62.03 -53.62 -105.30
C ARG A 575 61.12 -53.32 -104.12
N VAL A 576 59.89 -53.80 -104.17
CA VAL A 576 58.94 -53.81 -103.04
C VAL A 576 58.90 -55.23 -102.50
N SER A 577 59.31 -55.41 -101.24
CA SER A 577 59.45 -56.72 -100.59
C SER A 577 60.26 -57.73 -101.41
N GLY A 578 61.33 -57.26 -102.06
CA GLY A 578 62.24 -58.07 -102.89
C GLY A 578 61.76 -58.37 -104.32
N LYS A 579 60.57 -57.88 -104.73
CA LYS A 579 60.02 -58.10 -106.09
C LYS A 579 59.88 -56.81 -106.87
N VAL A 580 59.92 -56.90 -108.20
CA VAL A 580 59.58 -55.77 -109.10
C VAL A 580 58.13 -55.36 -108.81
N PRO A 581 57.80 -54.06 -108.71
CA PRO A 581 56.43 -53.61 -108.48
C PRO A 581 55.48 -54.23 -109.50
N SER A 582 54.45 -54.91 -109.01
CA SER A 582 53.54 -55.73 -109.84
C SER A 582 52.06 -55.34 -109.67
N SER A 583 51.81 -54.30 -108.88
CA SER A 583 50.49 -53.77 -108.58
C SER A 583 50.56 -52.26 -108.45
N SER A 584 49.39 -51.60 -108.57
CA SER A 584 49.27 -50.17 -108.29
C SER A 584 49.74 -49.82 -106.88
N GLU A 585 49.47 -50.69 -105.91
CA GLU A 585 49.87 -50.50 -104.51
C GLU A 585 51.41 -50.52 -104.35
N ASP A 586 52.10 -51.40 -105.08
CA ASP A 586 53.58 -51.44 -105.07
C ASP A 586 54.18 -50.17 -105.68
N CYS A 587 53.61 -49.67 -106.78
CA CYS A 587 54.04 -48.40 -107.38
C CYS A 587 53.76 -47.20 -106.46
N GLU A 588 52.60 -47.21 -105.80
CA GLU A 588 52.21 -46.16 -104.85
C GLU A 588 53.17 -46.11 -103.64
N LEU A 589 53.59 -47.25 -103.11
CA LEU A 589 54.58 -47.31 -102.04
C LEU A 589 55.94 -46.74 -102.46
N ALA A 590 56.36 -47.00 -103.70
CA ALA A 590 57.59 -46.43 -104.24
C ALA A 590 57.51 -44.91 -104.39
N ILE A 591 56.39 -44.40 -104.91
CA ILE A 591 56.10 -42.95 -105.06
C ILE A 591 56.11 -42.26 -103.70
N LEU A 592 55.34 -42.78 -102.72
CA LEU A 592 55.27 -42.20 -101.37
C LEU A 592 56.63 -42.20 -100.67
N THR A 593 57.49 -43.19 -100.93
CA THR A 593 58.84 -43.24 -100.38
C THR A 593 59.75 -42.15 -100.97
N ILE A 594 59.61 -41.84 -102.26
CA ILE A 594 60.35 -40.74 -102.92
C ILE A 594 59.85 -39.39 -102.42
N GLU A 595 58.53 -39.17 -102.41
CA GLU A 595 57.92 -37.91 -101.96
C GLU A 595 58.24 -37.60 -100.49
N LEU A 596 58.24 -38.62 -99.62
CA LEU A 596 58.66 -38.45 -98.22
C LEU A 596 60.13 -38.04 -98.09
N ARG A 597 61.04 -38.58 -98.91
CA ARG A 597 62.46 -38.18 -98.90
C ARG A 597 62.64 -36.72 -99.32
N ALA A 598 61.94 -36.28 -100.37
CA ALA A 598 61.98 -34.89 -100.81
C ALA A 598 61.41 -33.93 -99.76
N ALA A 599 60.25 -34.27 -99.17
CA ALA A 599 59.63 -33.49 -98.10
C ALA A 599 60.53 -33.39 -96.85
N ARG A 600 61.20 -34.49 -96.46
CA ARG A 600 62.18 -34.50 -95.36
C ARG A 600 63.35 -33.53 -95.61
N ASN A 601 63.87 -33.44 -96.83
CA ASN A 601 64.96 -32.52 -97.15
C ASN A 601 64.54 -31.04 -97.00
N ILE A 602 63.34 -30.69 -97.48
CA ILE A 602 62.81 -29.33 -97.34
C ILE A 602 62.57 -29.03 -95.86
N CYS A 603 61.87 -29.91 -95.14
CA CYS A 603 61.60 -29.74 -93.72
C CYS A 603 62.89 -29.61 -92.90
N ASN A 604 63.93 -30.38 -93.22
CA ASN A 604 65.25 -30.30 -92.59
C ASN A 604 65.87 -28.91 -92.71
N ASN A 605 65.78 -28.25 -93.87
CA ASN A 605 66.36 -26.92 -94.06
C ASN A 605 65.65 -25.86 -93.21
N PHE A 606 64.32 -25.83 -93.24
CA PHE A 606 63.54 -24.90 -92.40
C PHE A 606 63.77 -25.16 -90.90
N TRP A 607 63.82 -26.43 -90.50
CA TRP A 607 64.05 -26.82 -89.11
C TRP A 607 65.43 -26.37 -88.62
N ASN A 608 66.47 -26.70 -89.39
CA ASN A 608 67.84 -26.39 -89.01
C ASN A 608 68.11 -24.88 -89.02
N GLU A 609 67.50 -24.11 -89.94
CA GLU A 609 67.66 -22.65 -89.94
C GLU A 609 67.03 -22.00 -88.69
N LEU A 610 65.85 -22.46 -88.27
CA LEU A 610 65.06 -21.77 -87.24
C LEU A 610 65.32 -22.29 -85.83
N LEU A 611 65.57 -23.58 -85.63
CA LEU A 611 65.62 -24.19 -84.29
C LEU A 611 67.05 -24.52 -83.83
N VAL A 612 67.96 -24.91 -84.73
CA VAL A 612 69.34 -25.30 -84.36
C VAL A 612 70.17 -24.16 -83.77
N PRO A 613 70.08 -22.89 -84.24
CA PRO A 613 70.81 -21.77 -83.62
C PRO A 613 70.51 -21.58 -82.13
N TYR A 614 69.38 -22.11 -81.66
CA TYR A 614 68.92 -22.01 -80.29
C TYR A 614 69.05 -23.33 -79.50
N GLY A 615 69.87 -24.27 -79.99
CA GLY A 615 70.25 -25.49 -79.28
C GLY A 615 69.33 -26.69 -79.44
N VAL A 616 68.41 -26.67 -80.42
CA VAL A 616 67.60 -27.85 -80.77
C VAL A 616 68.39 -28.75 -81.73
N SER A 617 68.28 -30.07 -81.56
CA SER A 617 68.96 -31.06 -82.43
C SER A 617 68.56 -30.91 -83.90
N GLU A 618 69.49 -31.20 -84.82
CA GLU A 618 69.22 -31.23 -86.26
C GLU A 618 68.10 -32.20 -86.61
N PHE A 619 67.30 -31.89 -87.64
CA PHE A 619 66.11 -32.67 -88.00
C PHE A 619 66.42 -34.15 -88.23
N ASN A 620 67.51 -34.46 -88.96
CA ASN A 620 67.91 -35.85 -89.25
C ASN A 620 68.37 -36.64 -88.02
N MET A 621 68.71 -35.97 -86.91
CA MET A 621 69.13 -36.60 -85.66
C MET A 621 67.96 -36.87 -84.70
N LEU A 622 66.72 -36.47 -85.06
CA LEU A 622 65.52 -36.68 -84.24
C LEU A 622 65.05 -38.14 -84.18
N GLY A 623 65.70 -39.05 -84.89
CA GLY A 623 65.41 -40.48 -84.90
C GLY A 623 64.92 -40.99 -86.27
N PRO A 624 64.41 -42.24 -86.35
CA PRO A 624 64.05 -42.87 -87.62
C PRO A 624 62.83 -42.26 -88.33
N GLN A 625 61.98 -41.53 -87.59
CA GLN A 625 60.83 -40.78 -88.08
C GLN A 625 60.92 -39.31 -87.61
N PRO A 626 61.87 -38.54 -88.15
CA PRO A 626 62.17 -37.19 -87.66
C PRO A 626 60.97 -36.24 -87.78
N GLU A 627 60.14 -36.38 -88.80
CA GLU A 627 58.90 -35.62 -88.99
C GLU A 627 57.89 -35.82 -87.86
N ARG A 628 57.82 -37.02 -87.29
CA ARG A 628 56.90 -37.33 -86.20
C ARG A 628 57.38 -36.69 -84.89
N ALA A 629 58.69 -36.71 -84.63
CA ALA A 629 59.29 -35.99 -83.51
C ALA A 629 59.13 -34.47 -83.68
N ALA A 630 59.40 -33.95 -84.89
CA ALA A 630 59.22 -32.54 -85.22
C ALA A 630 57.76 -32.06 -85.08
N SER A 631 56.77 -32.92 -85.37
CA SER A 631 55.34 -32.59 -85.23
C SER A 631 54.95 -32.23 -83.80
N GLN A 632 55.69 -32.67 -82.78
CA GLN A 632 55.45 -32.31 -81.38
C GLN A 632 55.74 -30.83 -81.09
N TYR A 633 56.56 -30.17 -81.92
CA TYR A 633 56.95 -28.78 -81.74
C TYR A 633 55.94 -27.79 -82.34
N THR A 634 55.08 -28.23 -83.26
CA THR A 634 54.17 -27.35 -84.01
C THR A 634 53.21 -26.60 -83.09
N ASN A 635 52.63 -27.30 -82.10
CA ASN A 635 51.75 -26.70 -81.09
C ASN A 635 52.50 -25.68 -80.23
N SER A 636 53.75 -25.98 -79.84
CA SER A 636 54.57 -25.07 -79.05
C SER A 636 54.95 -23.82 -79.86
N ILE A 637 55.38 -23.98 -81.10
CA ILE A 637 55.69 -22.84 -82.00
C ILE A 637 54.44 -21.98 -82.17
N SER A 638 53.27 -22.57 -82.44
CA SER A 638 52.02 -21.84 -82.61
C SER A 638 51.58 -21.08 -81.34
N ARG A 639 51.72 -21.69 -80.15
CA ARG A 639 51.46 -21.01 -78.88
C ARG A 639 52.36 -19.79 -78.71
N TYR A 640 53.68 -19.96 -78.86
CA TYR A 640 54.62 -18.86 -78.62
C TYR A 640 54.57 -17.77 -79.69
N LEU A 641 54.17 -18.09 -80.93
CA LEU A 641 53.87 -17.08 -81.95
C LEU A 641 52.72 -16.15 -81.55
N ASN A 642 51.78 -16.63 -80.74
CA ASN A 642 50.62 -15.88 -80.28
C ASN A 642 50.76 -15.37 -78.83
N TRP A 643 51.93 -15.56 -78.21
CA TRP A 643 52.17 -15.29 -76.80
C TRP A 643 51.78 -13.87 -76.35
N THR A 644 52.02 -12.86 -77.19
CA THR A 644 51.70 -11.45 -76.88
C THR A 644 50.20 -11.21 -76.66
N ILE A 645 49.33 -11.96 -77.36
CA ILE A 645 47.88 -11.81 -77.25
C ILE A 645 47.24 -12.83 -76.29
N THR A 646 47.95 -13.91 -75.96
CA THR A 646 47.47 -14.95 -75.03
C THR A 646 48.08 -14.76 -73.64
N ASP A 647 49.31 -15.24 -73.45
CA ASP A 647 49.95 -15.39 -72.15
C ASP A 647 50.31 -14.01 -71.58
N TYR A 648 50.86 -13.09 -72.39
CA TYR A 648 51.20 -11.74 -71.94
C TYR A 648 49.97 -10.89 -71.59
N ALA A 649 48.87 -11.02 -72.34
CA ALA A 649 47.64 -10.30 -72.05
C ALA A 649 47.04 -10.71 -70.69
N ALA A 650 47.09 -12.01 -70.38
CA ALA A 650 46.67 -12.54 -69.08
C ALA A 650 47.58 -12.02 -67.95
N PHE A 651 48.89 -12.07 -68.14
CA PHE A 651 49.86 -11.56 -67.18
C PHE A 651 49.72 -10.05 -66.92
N SER A 652 49.61 -9.23 -67.97
CA SER A 652 49.45 -7.78 -67.87
C SER A 652 48.16 -7.40 -67.12
N LYS A 653 47.08 -8.17 -67.29
CA LYS A 653 45.84 -7.99 -66.53
C LYS A 653 46.05 -8.26 -65.04
N LEU A 654 46.76 -9.32 -64.68
CA LEU A 654 47.05 -9.66 -63.28
C LEU A 654 47.92 -8.58 -62.62
N LEU A 655 48.94 -8.06 -63.31
CA LEU A 655 49.77 -6.95 -62.81
C LEU A 655 48.94 -5.69 -62.53
N LYS A 656 48.04 -5.32 -63.45
CA LYS A 656 47.16 -4.15 -63.28
C LYS A 656 46.18 -4.32 -62.11
N ASN A 657 45.64 -5.52 -61.89
CA ASN A 657 44.74 -5.79 -60.78
C ASN A 657 45.41 -5.64 -59.40
N VAL A 658 46.72 -5.89 -59.32
CA VAL A 658 47.54 -5.67 -58.11
C VAL A 658 48.02 -4.22 -58.02
N GLY A 659 47.93 -3.44 -59.11
CA GLY A 659 48.41 -2.06 -59.18
C GLY A 659 49.90 -1.93 -59.50
N PHE A 660 50.57 -3.02 -59.88
CA PHE A 660 52.00 -3.00 -60.18
C PHE A 660 52.28 -2.37 -61.56
N PRO A 661 53.08 -1.27 -61.63
CA PRO A 661 53.50 -0.70 -62.90
C PRO A 661 54.51 -1.62 -63.60
N GLU A 662 54.13 -2.12 -64.78
CA GLU A 662 54.92 -3.12 -65.53
C GLU A 662 56.37 -2.69 -65.78
N TYR A 663 56.58 -1.45 -66.23
CA TYR A 663 57.91 -0.94 -66.57
C TYR A 663 58.84 -0.90 -65.37
N ASP A 664 58.34 -0.50 -64.20
CA ASP A 664 59.16 -0.35 -63.00
C ASP A 664 59.42 -1.71 -62.33
N VAL A 665 58.42 -2.59 -62.28
CA VAL A 665 58.57 -3.92 -61.66
C VAL A 665 59.40 -4.87 -62.56
N CYS A 666 59.31 -4.73 -63.88
CA CYS A 666 60.11 -5.53 -64.81
C CYS A 666 61.46 -4.90 -65.17
N GLY A 667 61.76 -3.68 -64.73
CA GLY A 667 63.02 -2.98 -65.04
C GLY A 667 63.19 -2.66 -66.54
N ILE A 668 62.08 -2.49 -67.27
CA ILE A 668 62.07 -2.24 -68.71
C ILE A 668 62.28 -0.74 -68.97
N SER A 669 63.12 -0.44 -69.96
CA SER A 669 63.34 0.90 -70.50
C SER A 669 62.80 0.97 -71.94
N GLU A 670 62.38 2.17 -72.36
CA GLU A 670 61.97 2.42 -73.75
C GLU A 670 63.08 2.15 -74.78
N LEU A 671 64.35 2.12 -74.33
CA LEU A 671 65.51 1.83 -75.18
C LEU A 671 65.82 0.33 -75.31
N ASP A 672 65.12 -0.55 -74.59
CA ASP A 672 65.34 -2.00 -74.67
C ASP A 672 64.85 -2.56 -76.01
N SER A 673 65.64 -3.42 -76.63
CA SER A 673 65.16 -4.23 -77.77
C SER A 673 64.08 -5.22 -77.34
N ASP A 674 63.28 -5.72 -78.28
CA ASP A 674 62.21 -6.68 -77.97
C ASP A 674 62.72 -7.94 -77.25
N GLN A 675 63.91 -8.43 -77.62
CA GLN A 675 64.56 -9.55 -76.95
C GLN A 675 64.97 -9.22 -75.51
N THR A 676 65.56 -8.03 -75.29
CA THR A 676 65.96 -7.58 -73.95
C THR A 676 64.74 -7.35 -73.05
N ALA A 677 63.68 -6.74 -73.59
CA ALA A 677 62.44 -6.49 -72.87
C ALA A 677 61.71 -7.79 -72.52
N LEU A 678 61.71 -8.80 -73.41
CA LEU A 678 61.16 -10.13 -73.10
C LEU A 678 61.97 -10.82 -72.00
N THR A 679 63.30 -10.80 -72.10
CA THR A 679 64.21 -11.40 -71.10
C THR A 679 64.00 -10.79 -69.71
N LYS A 680 63.88 -9.46 -69.64
CA LYS A 680 63.60 -8.74 -68.39
C LYS A 680 62.23 -9.09 -67.80
N ARG A 681 61.19 -9.23 -68.63
CA ARG A 681 59.86 -9.69 -68.18
C ARG A 681 59.92 -11.09 -67.58
N LEU A 682 60.55 -12.03 -68.27
CA LEU A 682 60.67 -13.41 -67.79
C LEU A 682 61.44 -13.47 -66.47
N LYS A 683 62.55 -12.74 -66.37
CA LYS A 683 63.30 -12.62 -65.12
C LYS A 683 62.48 -12.01 -63.98
N ALA A 684 61.65 -11.00 -64.29
CA ALA A 684 60.79 -10.39 -63.29
C ALA A 684 59.66 -11.32 -62.84
N ILE A 685 59.12 -12.16 -63.73
CA ILE A 685 58.15 -13.22 -63.40
C ILE A 685 58.77 -14.23 -62.43
N ASP A 686 60.02 -14.63 -62.64
CA ASP A 686 60.70 -15.66 -61.85
C ASP A 686 61.23 -15.15 -60.49
N GLU A 687 61.60 -13.87 -60.37
CA GLU A 687 62.28 -13.35 -59.18
C GLU A 687 61.56 -12.13 -58.57
N THR A 688 61.53 -11.01 -59.29
CA THR A 688 61.15 -9.70 -58.73
C THR A 688 59.68 -9.63 -58.29
N ILE A 689 58.77 -10.17 -59.11
CA ILE A 689 57.32 -10.08 -58.86
C ILE A 689 56.91 -10.98 -57.70
N LEU A 690 57.50 -12.17 -57.59
CA LEU A 690 57.28 -13.08 -56.46
C LEU A 690 57.69 -12.41 -55.15
N LEU A 691 58.87 -11.78 -55.12
CA LEU A 691 59.35 -11.03 -53.95
C LEU A 691 58.42 -9.86 -53.59
N CYS A 692 57.95 -9.09 -54.57
CA CYS A 692 56.97 -8.02 -54.33
C CYS A 692 55.65 -8.55 -53.77
N CYS A 693 55.16 -9.69 -54.28
CA CYS A 693 53.94 -10.31 -53.77
C CYS A 693 54.11 -10.80 -52.33
N ASP A 694 55.25 -11.39 -52.00
CA ASP A 694 55.57 -11.85 -50.64
C ASP A 694 55.57 -10.70 -49.64
N VAL A 695 56.23 -9.58 -49.97
CA VAL A 695 56.23 -8.42 -49.09
C VAL A 695 54.83 -7.81 -48.94
N CYS A 696 54.02 -7.76 -50.00
CA CYS A 696 52.63 -7.30 -49.87
C CYS A 696 51.82 -8.20 -48.91
N MET A 697 52.04 -9.52 -48.94
CA MET A 697 51.37 -10.47 -48.04
C MET A 697 51.86 -10.31 -46.59
N ASP A 698 53.14 -10.01 -46.39
CA ASP A 698 53.71 -9.69 -45.08
C ASP A 698 53.12 -8.40 -44.51
N VAL A 699 53.00 -7.34 -45.34
CA VAL A 699 52.37 -6.08 -44.94
C VAL A 699 50.91 -6.30 -44.52
N TRP A 700 50.17 -7.15 -45.25
CA TRP A 700 48.82 -7.56 -44.87
C TRP A 700 48.77 -8.30 -43.53
N SER A 701 49.71 -9.22 -43.30
CA SER A 701 49.80 -9.97 -42.04
C SER A 701 50.13 -9.04 -40.87
N LEU A 702 51.03 -8.09 -41.09
CA LEU A 702 51.41 -7.07 -40.10
C LEU A 702 50.22 -6.15 -39.75
N ALA A 703 49.43 -5.73 -40.73
CA ALA A 703 48.20 -4.96 -40.47
C ALA A 703 47.19 -5.76 -39.65
N GLU A 704 46.98 -7.04 -39.99
CA GLU A 704 46.07 -7.94 -39.27
C GLU A 704 46.50 -8.17 -37.80
N TYR A 705 47.80 -8.40 -37.55
CA TYR A 705 48.29 -8.58 -36.18
C TYR A 705 48.20 -7.30 -35.36
N LYS A 706 48.46 -6.13 -35.95
CA LYS A 706 48.30 -4.84 -35.27
C LYS A 706 46.83 -4.54 -34.95
N GLU A 707 45.92 -4.87 -35.85
CA GLU A 707 44.48 -4.74 -35.61
C GLU A 707 44.02 -5.63 -34.45
N LYS A 708 44.50 -6.88 -34.37
CA LYS A 708 44.21 -7.77 -33.23
C LYS A 708 44.70 -7.20 -31.89
N LEU A 709 45.89 -6.60 -31.85
CA LEU A 709 46.41 -5.93 -30.64
C LEU A 709 45.59 -4.68 -30.27
N GLU A 710 45.12 -3.92 -31.25
CA GLU A 710 44.25 -2.76 -31.05
C GLU A 710 42.88 -3.18 -30.50
N GLN A 711 42.27 -4.21 -31.07
CA GLN A 711 41.01 -4.79 -30.57
C GLN A 711 41.15 -5.27 -29.13
N LEU A 712 42.23 -5.97 -28.80
CA LEU A 712 42.52 -6.40 -27.44
C LEU A 712 42.69 -5.21 -26.48
N SER A 713 43.34 -4.13 -26.94
CA SER A 713 43.51 -2.88 -26.18
C SER A 713 42.17 -2.17 -25.95
N GLN A 714 41.25 -2.22 -26.90
CA GLN A 714 39.90 -1.66 -26.77
C GLN A 714 39.04 -2.43 -25.77
N ILE A 715 39.16 -3.77 -25.71
CA ILE A 715 38.42 -4.61 -24.74
C ILE A 715 38.76 -4.20 -23.30
N VAL A 716 40.04 -3.93 -23.02
CA VAL A 716 40.52 -3.58 -21.67
C VAL A 716 40.33 -2.10 -21.31
N THR A 717 40.09 -1.21 -22.29
CA THR A 717 39.90 0.24 -22.08
C THR A 717 38.47 0.72 -22.26
N LYS A 718 37.51 -0.21 -22.41
CA LYS A 718 36.11 0.12 -22.65
C LYS A 718 35.42 0.73 -21.42
N ASP A 719 34.75 1.87 -21.62
CA ASP A 719 33.89 2.52 -20.63
C ASP A 719 34.59 2.76 -19.26
N ASN A 720 34.11 2.14 -18.18
CA ASN A 720 34.62 2.32 -16.82
C ASN A 720 35.85 1.44 -16.52
N ARG A 721 36.23 0.54 -17.43
CA ARG A 721 37.36 -0.39 -17.27
C ARG A 721 38.71 0.31 -17.17
N VAL A 722 38.80 1.53 -17.71
CA VAL A 722 40.00 2.39 -17.60
C VAL A 722 40.38 2.71 -16.15
N ASN A 723 39.46 2.56 -15.20
CA ASN A 723 39.70 2.83 -13.79
C ASN A 723 40.19 1.60 -13.00
N SER A 724 40.23 0.41 -13.62
CA SER A 724 40.79 -0.80 -13.02
C SER A 724 42.31 -0.79 -13.12
N ASP A 725 42.99 -0.97 -11.99
CA ASP A 725 44.46 -1.03 -11.94
C ASP A 725 44.95 -2.30 -12.66
N ILE A 726 44.18 -3.40 -12.60
CA ILE A 726 44.50 -4.66 -13.28
C ILE A 726 44.43 -4.48 -14.80
N LEU A 727 43.35 -3.87 -15.32
CA LEU A 727 43.18 -3.67 -16.76
C LEU A 727 44.13 -2.60 -17.33
N GLN A 728 44.45 -1.56 -16.56
CA GLN A 728 45.53 -0.61 -16.90
C GLN A 728 46.87 -1.32 -17.08
N ASN A 729 47.20 -2.25 -16.18
CA ASN A 729 48.43 -3.03 -16.30
C ASN A 729 48.43 -3.97 -17.52
N ILE A 730 47.29 -4.59 -17.85
CA ILE A 730 47.14 -5.40 -19.08
C ILE A 730 47.31 -4.52 -20.32
N TYR A 731 46.67 -3.34 -20.37
CA TYR A 731 46.84 -2.39 -21.47
C TYR A 731 48.30 -1.95 -21.67
N HIS A 732 49.00 -1.64 -20.57
CA HIS A 732 50.43 -1.33 -20.61
C HIS A 732 51.29 -2.50 -21.09
N ALA A 733 50.94 -3.74 -20.73
CA ALA A 733 51.62 -4.93 -21.22
C ALA A 733 51.39 -5.15 -22.72
N ILE A 734 50.18 -4.93 -23.23
CA ILE A 734 49.87 -5.03 -24.67
C ILE A 734 50.66 -4.00 -25.48
N THR A 735 50.65 -2.73 -25.04
CA THR A 735 51.35 -1.63 -25.71
C THR A 735 52.87 -1.80 -25.69
N ALA A 736 53.44 -2.31 -24.59
CA ALA A 736 54.85 -2.61 -24.46
C ALA A 736 55.28 -3.96 -25.06
N ARG A 737 54.32 -4.80 -25.49
CA ARG A 737 54.54 -6.20 -25.91
C ARG A 737 55.26 -7.03 -24.84
N ASP A 738 54.92 -6.80 -23.57
CA ASP A 738 55.53 -7.44 -22.40
C ASP A 738 54.74 -8.68 -21.97
N ILE A 739 55.27 -9.85 -22.28
CA ILE A 739 54.60 -11.14 -22.05
C ILE A 739 54.51 -11.48 -20.56
N GLU A 740 55.56 -11.19 -19.79
CA GLU A 740 55.59 -11.50 -18.34
C GLU A 740 54.58 -10.63 -17.58
N ARG A 741 54.55 -9.33 -17.89
CA ARG A 741 53.59 -8.41 -17.28
C ARG A 741 52.15 -8.79 -17.65
N TYR A 742 51.89 -9.13 -18.93
CA TYR A 742 50.58 -9.57 -19.38
C TYR A 742 50.08 -10.80 -18.60
N GLY A 743 50.93 -11.83 -18.47
CA GLY A 743 50.58 -13.06 -17.74
C GLY A 743 50.32 -12.83 -16.25
N SER A 744 51.13 -12.01 -15.59
CA SER A 744 50.95 -11.68 -14.17
C SER A 744 49.63 -10.94 -13.90
N SER A 745 49.27 -9.95 -14.74
CA SER A 745 48.05 -9.18 -14.59
C SER A 745 46.81 -9.97 -15.02
N LEU A 746 46.91 -10.86 -16.01
CA LEU A 746 45.82 -11.78 -16.36
C LEU A 746 45.54 -12.78 -15.23
N GLY A 747 46.57 -13.29 -14.54
CA GLY A 747 46.39 -14.15 -13.36
C GLY A 747 45.70 -13.43 -12.19
N GLN A 748 46.01 -12.15 -11.98
CA GLN A 748 45.30 -11.30 -11.01
C GLN A 748 43.83 -11.10 -11.41
N LEU A 749 43.57 -10.82 -12.70
CA LEU A 749 42.22 -10.70 -13.23
C LEU A 749 41.39 -11.95 -12.98
N VAL A 750 41.92 -13.15 -13.28
CA VAL A 750 41.22 -14.43 -13.03
C VAL A 750 40.86 -14.58 -11.55
N THR A 751 41.82 -14.32 -10.67
CA THR A 751 41.63 -14.44 -9.21
C THR A 751 40.54 -13.50 -8.69
N VAL A 752 40.48 -12.26 -9.20
CA VAL A 752 39.45 -11.28 -8.83
C VAL A 752 38.11 -11.62 -9.49
N TYR A 753 38.12 -12.04 -10.75
CA TYR A 753 36.92 -12.38 -11.51
C TYR A 753 36.19 -13.62 -10.93
N ASP A 754 36.92 -14.60 -10.40
CA ASP A 754 36.34 -15.76 -9.71
C ASP A 754 35.51 -15.35 -8.47
N LYS A 755 35.78 -14.16 -7.90
CA LYS A 755 35.03 -13.60 -6.78
C LYS A 755 33.75 -12.87 -7.20
N TYR A 756 33.50 -12.66 -8.50
CA TYR A 756 32.32 -11.95 -9.00
C TYR A 756 31.00 -12.58 -8.51
N ASN A 757 30.92 -13.91 -8.53
CA ASN A 757 29.74 -14.64 -8.04
C ASN A 757 29.55 -14.47 -6.52
N VAL A 758 30.65 -14.45 -5.76
CA VAL A 758 30.61 -14.24 -4.30
C VAL A 758 30.12 -12.83 -3.99
N LEU A 759 30.63 -11.81 -4.69
CA LEU A 759 30.18 -10.42 -4.55
C LEU A 759 28.72 -10.23 -4.98
N PHE A 760 28.31 -10.86 -6.08
CA PHE A 760 26.91 -10.82 -6.55
C PHE A 760 25.96 -11.39 -5.50
N LYS A 761 26.25 -12.58 -4.96
CA LYS A 761 25.47 -13.19 -3.88
C LYS A 761 25.45 -12.32 -2.62
N ARG A 762 26.61 -11.78 -2.20
CA ARG A 762 26.71 -10.84 -1.06
C ARG A 762 25.76 -9.66 -1.24
N ASN A 763 25.78 -9.02 -2.41
CA ASN A 763 24.94 -7.88 -2.72
C ASN A 763 23.45 -8.24 -2.76
N ASP A 764 23.08 -9.41 -3.30
CA ASP A 764 21.69 -9.90 -3.27
C ASP A 764 21.20 -10.14 -1.83
N TYR A 765 22.00 -10.81 -1.00
CA TYR A 765 21.67 -11.06 0.40
C TYR A 765 21.51 -9.77 1.19
N LEU A 766 22.43 -8.80 1.05
CA LEU A 766 22.33 -7.49 1.68
C LEU A 766 21.10 -6.71 1.19
N LYS A 767 20.78 -6.77 -0.11
CA LYS A 767 19.59 -6.15 -0.69
C LYS A 767 18.29 -6.76 -0.15
N ARG A 768 18.24 -8.07 0.12
CA ARG A 768 17.10 -8.76 0.75
C ARG A 768 17.00 -8.46 2.24
N LEU A 769 18.13 -8.29 2.93
CA LEU A 769 18.17 -8.01 4.38
C LEU A 769 17.81 -6.55 4.72
N ARG A 770 18.30 -5.58 3.93
CA ARG A 770 18.18 -4.14 4.22
C ARG A 770 16.73 -3.64 4.45
N PRO A 771 15.68 -4.09 3.74
CA PRO A 771 14.29 -3.70 4.01
C PRO A 771 13.74 -4.20 5.36
N TYR A 772 14.38 -5.21 5.94
CA TYR A 772 13.97 -5.84 7.19
C TYR A 772 14.84 -5.44 8.37
N ALA A 773 16.12 -5.13 8.14
CA ALA A 773 17.09 -4.74 9.16
C ALA A 773 18.19 -3.85 8.55
N PRO A 774 17.93 -2.55 8.35
CA PRO A 774 18.84 -1.66 7.62
C PRO A 774 20.18 -1.49 8.34
N ASP A 775 20.16 -1.24 9.64
CA ASP A 775 21.37 -1.01 10.45
C ASP A 775 22.23 -2.28 10.53
N TRP A 776 21.59 -3.46 10.59
CA TRP A 776 22.30 -4.73 10.58
C TRP A 776 22.92 -5.05 9.22
N ALA A 777 22.19 -4.82 8.12
CA ALA A 777 22.74 -4.96 6.79
C ALA A 777 23.93 -4.01 6.57
N GLU A 778 23.86 -2.78 7.09
CA GLU A 778 24.96 -1.82 7.01
C GLU A 778 26.17 -2.27 7.82
N ALA A 779 25.98 -2.73 9.06
CA ALA A 779 27.07 -3.24 9.89
C ALA A 779 27.82 -4.44 9.25
N ILE A 780 27.11 -5.32 8.53
CA ILE A 780 27.75 -6.40 7.75
C ILE A 780 28.51 -5.82 6.55
N ASN A 781 27.91 -4.85 5.85
CA ASN A 781 28.50 -4.23 4.66
C ASN A 781 29.82 -3.49 4.99
N THR A 782 29.87 -2.78 6.12
CA THR A 782 31.02 -2.00 6.59
C THR A 782 31.99 -2.78 7.46
N HIS A 783 31.75 -4.08 7.66
CA HIS A 783 32.55 -4.97 8.51
C HIS A 783 32.66 -4.48 9.98
N GLU A 784 31.57 -3.96 10.54
CA GLU A 784 31.55 -3.37 11.87
C GLU A 784 31.38 -4.42 12.99
N GLY A 785 32.29 -4.39 13.96
CA GLY A 785 32.24 -5.24 15.15
C GLY A 785 32.15 -6.73 14.82
N ILE A 786 31.26 -7.45 15.50
CA ILE A 786 31.04 -8.89 15.30
C ILE A 786 30.44 -9.23 13.92
N HIS A 787 29.91 -8.24 13.20
CA HIS A 787 29.27 -8.43 11.90
C HIS A 787 30.28 -8.36 10.73
N GLY A 788 31.52 -7.96 11.01
CA GLY A 788 32.65 -8.08 10.09
C GLY A 788 33.38 -9.42 10.12
N GLU A 789 33.03 -10.31 11.06
CA GLU A 789 33.64 -11.65 11.14
C GLU A 789 33.18 -12.58 10.00
N SER A 790 33.93 -13.65 9.73
CA SER A 790 33.59 -14.62 8.68
C SER A 790 32.62 -15.72 9.11
N LEU A 791 32.33 -15.80 10.41
CA LEU A 791 31.45 -16.80 11.02
C LEU A 791 30.20 -16.14 11.58
N VAL A 792 29.03 -16.56 11.10
CA VAL A 792 27.76 -16.20 11.73
C VAL A 792 27.58 -17.00 13.02
N ARG A 793 27.18 -16.33 14.10
CA ARG A 793 26.88 -17.01 15.36
C ARG A 793 25.69 -17.97 15.21
N SER A 794 25.75 -19.11 15.89
CA SER A 794 24.70 -20.14 15.82
C SER A 794 23.35 -19.70 16.41
N ASP A 795 23.35 -18.70 17.29
CA ASP A 795 22.17 -18.14 17.95
C ASP A 795 21.54 -16.94 17.22
N ILE A 796 21.90 -16.70 15.95
CA ILE A 796 21.39 -15.54 15.18
C ILE A 796 19.88 -15.51 15.01
N MET A 797 19.25 -16.68 14.88
CA MET A 797 17.79 -16.79 14.79
C MET A 797 17.11 -16.39 16.11
N ASP A 798 17.72 -16.74 17.24
CA ASP A 798 17.25 -16.35 18.56
C ASP A 798 17.43 -14.85 18.79
N ALA A 799 18.53 -14.27 18.28
CA ALA A 799 18.78 -12.82 18.31
C ALA A 799 17.77 -12.04 17.46
N TRP A 800 17.38 -12.57 16.29
CA TRP A 800 16.31 -12.00 15.46
C TRP A 800 14.98 -11.97 16.22
N LYS A 801 14.61 -13.10 16.84
CA LYS A 801 13.42 -13.22 17.69
C LYS A 801 13.47 -12.22 18.84
N TRP A 802 14.61 -12.14 19.53
CA TRP A 802 14.79 -11.26 20.67
C TRP A 802 14.63 -9.78 20.28
N ARG A 803 15.24 -9.33 19.17
CA ARG A 803 15.14 -7.93 18.75
C ARG A 803 13.71 -7.55 18.35
N GLN A 804 12.98 -8.42 17.65
CA GLN A 804 11.56 -8.19 17.34
C GLN A 804 10.71 -8.07 18.62
N LEU A 805 10.92 -8.96 19.60
CA LEU A 805 10.19 -8.92 20.86
C LEU A 805 10.58 -7.71 21.72
N SER A 806 11.85 -7.31 21.76
CA SER A 806 12.30 -6.13 22.52
C SER A 806 11.63 -4.86 22.01
N MET A 807 11.62 -4.64 20.69
CA MET A 807 10.96 -3.49 20.08
C MET A 807 9.45 -3.45 20.38
N LEU A 808 8.78 -4.61 20.34
CA LEU A 808 7.36 -4.72 20.70
C LEU A 808 7.10 -4.34 22.16
N ILE A 809 7.94 -4.81 23.09
CA ILE A 809 7.83 -4.47 24.52
C ILE A 809 8.15 -3.00 24.77
N GLU A 810 9.14 -2.43 24.10
CA GLU A 810 9.45 -1.00 24.13
C GLU A 810 8.25 -0.16 23.65
N GLU A 811 7.59 -0.55 22.56
CA GLU A 811 6.39 0.14 22.08
C GLU A 811 5.24 0.10 23.10
N ILE A 812 5.01 -1.06 23.72
CA ILE A 812 3.97 -1.22 24.75
C ILE A 812 4.31 -0.34 25.97
N THR A 813 5.56 -0.35 26.43
CA THR A 813 5.99 0.37 27.64
C THR A 813 6.09 1.88 27.45
N LEU A 814 6.29 2.38 26.22
CA LEU A 814 6.29 3.82 25.91
C LEU A 814 4.89 4.44 25.92
N THR A 815 3.83 3.65 26.01
CA THR A 815 2.45 4.16 25.98
C THR A 815 2.07 4.79 27.34
N PRO A 816 1.73 6.10 27.41
CA PRO A 816 1.51 6.80 28.68
C PRO A 816 0.11 6.57 29.25
N LEU A 817 -0.21 5.31 29.58
CA LEU A 817 -1.53 4.92 30.09
C LEU A 817 -1.93 5.70 31.36
N SER A 818 -0.98 5.93 32.27
CA SER A 818 -1.21 6.70 33.50
C SER A 818 -1.61 8.15 33.22
N GLU A 819 -1.05 8.77 32.19
CA GLU A 819 -1.39 10.15 31.80
C GLU A 819 -2.80 10.20 31.22
N TYR A 820 -3.17 9.26 30.35
CA TYR A 820 -4.53 9.18 29.81
C TYR A 820 -5.58 8.91 30.90
N GLN A 821 -5.27 8.06 31.88
CA GLN A 821 -6.16 7.83 33.02
C GLN A 821 -6.34 9.08 33.89
N ALA A 822 -5.26 9.83 34.14
CA ALA A 822 -5.32 11.09 34.88
C ALA A 822 -6.16 12.14 34.14
N GLU A 823 -5.97 12.27 32.83
CA GLU A 823 -6.73 13.19 31.99
C GLU A 823 -8.21 12.81 31.89
N SER A 824 -8.53 11.51 31.80
CA SER A 824 -9.92 11.03 31.82
C SER A 824 -10.62 11.41 33.12
N ARG A 825 -9.96 11.25 34.28
CA ARG A 825 -10.53 11.68 35.58
C ARG A 825 -10.76 13.18 35.64
N ARG A 826 -9.82 13.98 35.12
CA ARG A 826 -9.93 15.46 35.07
C ARG A 826 -11.13 15.88 34.24
N LEU A 827 -11.25 15.35 33.03
CA LEU A 827 -12.35 15.66 32.11
C LEU A 827 -13.71 15.16 32.64
N SER A 828 -13.79 13.97 33.26
CA SER A 828 -15.05 13.48 33.86
C SER A 828 -15.53 14.39 34.99
N LYS A 829 -14.62 14.94 35.80
CA LYS A 829 -14.97 15.94 36.82
C LYS A 829 -15.47 17.25 36.19
N ALA A 830 -14.81 17.72 35.13
CA ALA A 830 -15.22 18.90 34.39
C ALA A 830 -16.61 18.71 33.73
N TYR A 831 -16.85 17.55 33.12
CA TYR A 831 -18.14 17.17 32.51
C TYR A 831 -19.30 17.28 33.50
N ARG A 832 -19.14 16.75 34.72
CA ARG A 832 -20.21 16.80 35.73
C ARG A 832 -20.50 18.23 36.15
N LYS A 833 -19.46 19.04 36.37
CA LYS A 833 -19.57 20.45 36.72
C LYS A 833 -20.31 21.24 35.63
N ILE A 834 -19.86 21.15 34.39
CA ILE A 834 -20.47 21.90 33.26
C ILE A 834 -21.88 21.39 32.95
N THR A 835 -22.16 20.09 33.15
CA THR A 835 -23.51 19.52 32.99
C THR A 835 -24.48 20.06 34.05
N ALA A 836 -24.02 20.21 35.30
CA ALA A 836 -24.83 20.82 36.35
C ALA A 836 -25.16 22.30 36.03
N GLU A 837 -24.16 23.06 35.60
CA GLU A 837 -24.34 24.46 35.17
C GLU A 837 -25.26 24.57 33.95
N TYR A 838 -25.12 23.68 32.97
CA TYR A 838 -25.98 23.65 31.80
C TYR A 838 -27.43 23.34 32.18
N ALA A 839 -27.66 22.32 33.01
CA ALA A 839 -28.99 21.96 33.49
C ALA A 839 -29.65 23.11 34.27
N GLU A 840 -28.88 23.80 35.12
CA GLU A 840 -29.31 25.01 35.81
C GLU A 840 -29.77 26.10 34.84
N LYS A 841 -28.92 26.50 33.89
CA LYS A 841 -29.24 27.57 32.94
C LYS A 841 -30.41 27.19 32.04
N SER A 842 -30.50 25.93 31.61
CA SER A 842 -31.65 25.42 30.85
C SER A 842 -32.94 25.47 31.66
N GLY A 843 -32.91 25.12 32.95
CA GLY A 843 -34.07 25.19 33.83
C GLY A 843 -34.57 26.62 34.02
N TRP A 844 -33.65 27.55 34.33
CA TRP A 844 -33.96 28.96 34.45
C TRP A 844 -34.44 29.59 33.15
N TYR A 845 -33.84 29.23 32.01
CA TYR A 845 -34.27 29.68 30.69
C TYR A 845 -35.73 29.31 30.41
N ARG A 846 -36.11 28.05 30.65
CA ARG A 846 -37.47 27.58 30.41
C ARG A 846 -38.48 28.17 31.39
N LEU A 847 -38.09 28.38 32.65
CA LEU A 847 -38.94 29.09 33.60
C LEU A 847 -39.18 30.54 33.15
N LEU A 848 -38.12 31.26 32.77
CA LEU A 848 -38.22 32.63 32.29
C LEU A 848 -39.14 32.72 31.07
N LEU A 849 -38.96 31.86 30.07
CA LEU A 849 -39.85 31.78 28.91
C LEU A 849 -41.32 31.59 29.30
N LYS A 850 -41.60 30.69 30.25
CA LYS A 850 -42.97 30.43 30.74
C LYS A 850 -43.55 31.66 31.45
N THR A 851 -42.77 32.27 32.35
CA THR A 851 -43.22 33.42 33.16
C THR A 851 -43.33 34.72 32.38
N GLU A 852 -42.46 34.95 31.39
CA GLU A 852 -42.53 36.12 30.50
C GLU A 852 -43.74 36.05 29.55
N ALA A 853 -44.23 34.83 29.26
CA ALA A 853 -45.42 34.61 28.45
C ALA A 853 -46.75 34.69 29.24
N ASP A 854 -46.72 34.55 30.57
CA ASP A 854 -47.89 34.53 31.45
C ASP A 854 -47.92 35.75 32.39
N LEU A 855 -48.63 36.80 31.95
CA LEU A 855 -48.78 38.05 32.69
C LEU A 855 -49.43 37.86 34.07
N ASP A 856 -50.38 36.95 34.20
CA ASP A 856 -51.10 36.71 35.46
C ASP A 856 -50.18 36.05 36.49
N LEU A 857 -49.36 35.10 36.05
CA LEU A 857 -48.35 34.45 36.87
C LEU A 857 -47.26 35.44 37.31
N GLN A 858 -46.80 36.29 36.39
CA GLN A 858 -45.82 37.32 36.69
C GLN A 858 -46.35 38.31 37.73
N GLN A 859 -47.60 38.75 37.61
CA GLN A 859 -48.26 39.61 38.59
C GLN A 859 -48.44 38.93 39.94
N ALA A 860 -48.79 37.64 39.97
CA ALA A 860 -48.93 36.87 41.21
C ALA A 860 -47.60 36.79 41.98
N LEU A 861 -46.50 36.47 41.30
CA LEU A 861 -45.15 36.41 41.89
C LEU A 861 -44.70 37.77 42.45
N GLN A 862 -44.88 38.85 41.67
CA GLN A 862 -44.54 40.20 42.11
C GLN A 862 -45.42 40.69 43.27
N GLY A 863 -46.73 40.42 43.20
CA GLY A 863 -47.69 40.74 44.24
C GLY A 863 -47.38 40.03 45.55
N TRP A 864 -47.01 38.75 45.49
CA TRP A 864 -46.58 37.97 46.64
C TRP A 864 -45.31 38.56 47.27
N ARG A 865 -44.27 38.85 46.47
CA ARG A 865 -43.03 39.50 46.96
C ARG A 865 -43.31 40.84 47.66
N ALA A 866 -44.23 41.63 47.12
CA ALA A 866 -44.64 42.90 47.72
C ALA A 866 -45.35 42.73 49.07
N LEU A 867 -46.20 41.71 49.21
CA LEU A 867 -46.88 41.39 50.48
C LEU A 867 -45.91 40.87 51.54
N VAL A 868 -45.01 39.95 51.20
CA VAL A 868 -43.99 39.40 52.11
C VAL A 868 -43.11 40.52 52.67
N LYS A 869 -42.68 41.46 51.83
CA LYS A 869 -41.93 42.64 52.25
C LYS A 869 -42.70 43.53 53.23
N LYS A 870 -44.03 43.63 53.09
CA LYS A 870 -44.91 44.38 54.01
C LYS A 870 -45.16 43.65 55.34
N ILE A 871 -45.13 42.31 55.36
CA ILE A 871 -45.31 41.50 56.58
C ILE A 871 -44.13 41.68 57.56
N GLY A 872 -42.90 41.75 57.04
CA GLY A 872 -41.69 42.01 57.85
C GLY A 872 -41.53 41.01 59.01
N LYS A 873 -41.30 41.51 60.24
CA LYS A 873 -41.19 40.67 61.47
C LYS A 873 -42.52 40.03 61.92
N GLY A 874 -43.64 40.32 61.25
CA GLY A 874 -44.92 39.65 61.48
C GLY A 874 -45.65 40.01 62.79
N THR A 875 -45.24 41.07 63.49
CA THR A 875 -45.78 41.47 64.81
C THR A 875 -46.80 42.62 64.78
N GLY A 876 -47.10 43.19 63.61
CA GLY A 876 -48.02 44.33 63.48
C GLY A 876 -49.50 43.93 63.49
N LYS A 877 -50.42 44.83 63.88
CA LYS A 877 -51.88 44.59 63.88
C LYS A 877 -52.46 44.12 62.54
N ARG A 878 -51.85 44.52 61.42
CA ARG A 878 -52.26 44.10 60.05
C ARG A 878 -51.55 42.83 59.56
N ALA A 879 -50.60 42.29 60.33
CA ALA A 879 -49.83 41.12 59.92
C ALA A 879 -50.69 39.85 59.69
N PRO A 880 -51.74 39.56 60.49
CA PRO A 880 -52.62 38.42 60.22
C PRO A 880 -53.32 38.53 58.86
N LYS A 881 -53.89 39.70 58.56
CA LYS A 881 -54.57 39.96 57.27
C LYS A 881 -53.61 39.90 56.07
N LEU A 882 -52.42 40.49 56.19
CA LEU A 882 -51.41 40.43 55.14
C LEU A 882 -50.88 39.01 54.91
N LYS A 883 -50.75 38.20 55.97
CA LYS A 883 -50.41 36.78 55.86
C LYS A 883 -51.51 36.01 55.13
N ALA A 884 -52.79 36.27 55.41
CA ALA A 884 -53.90 35.66 54.69
C ALA A 884 -53.91 36.05 53.19
N GLU A 885 -53.66 37.32 52.85
CA GLU A 885 -53.54 37.77 51.45
C GLU A 885 -52.33 37.14 50.73
N ALA A 886 -51.17 37.03 51.41
CA ALA A 886 -49.99 36.38 50.86
C ALA A 886 -50.22 34.88 50.62
N ARG A 887 -50.95 34.20 51.53
CA ARG A 887 -51.38 32.79 51.35
C ARG A 887 -52.30 32.63 50.14
N LYS A 888 -53.26 33.54 49.89
CA LYS A 888 -54.12 33.48 48.69
C LYS A 888 -53.30 33.58 47.38
N LEU A 889 -52.25 34.42 47.33
CA LEU A 889 -51.38 34.52 46.15
C LEU A 889 -50.44 33.34 45.99
N ILE A 890 -50.06 32.66 47.08
CA ILE A 890 -49.16 31.50 47.03
C ILE A 890 -49.73 30.41 46.13
N GLY A 891 -51.05 30.16 46.22
CA GLY A 891 -51.76 29.17 45.40
C GLY A 891 -51.64 29.40 43.89
N LYS A 892 -51.54 30.66 43.46
CA LYS A 892 -51.28 31.00 42.05
C LYS A 892 -49.81 30.85 41.69
N CYS A 893 -48.90 31.19 42.62
CA CYS A 893 -47.45 31.05 42.44
C CYS A 893 -47.02 29.58 42.34
N GLN A 894 -47.81 28.65 42.87
CA GLN A 894 -47.58 27.19 42.74
C GLN A 894 -47.36 26.75 41.29
N ASN A 895 -48.05 27.36 40.33
CA ASN A 895 -47.94 27.04 38.91
C ASN A 895 -46.60 27.46 38.27
N ALA A 896 -45.85 28.35 38.92
CA ALA A 896 -44.51 28.77 38.48
C ALA A 896 -43.44 27.76 38.88
N VAL A 897 -43.66 26.95 39.92
CA VAL A 897 -42.66 26.04 40.46
C VAL A 897 -42.57 24.79 39.58
N PRO A 898 -41.42 24.49 38.95
CA PRO A 898 -41.31 23.34 38.07
C PRO A 898 -41.20 22.01 38.83
N ALA A 899 -40.66 21.98 40.05
CA ALA A 899 -40.45 20.74 40.79
C ALA A 899 -41.02 20.76 42.21
N TRP A 900 -41.72 19.70 42.57
CA TRP A 900 -42.36 19.51 43.86
C TRP A 900 -41.85 18.24 44.52
N ILE A 901 -41.49 18.33 45.81
CA ILE A 901 -40.95 17.23 46.60
C ILE A 901 -41.78 17.14 47.87
N MET A 902 -42.63 16.12 48.01
CA MET A 902 -43.49 15.98 49.18
C MET A 902 -43.93 14.54 49.42
N PRO A 903 -44.18 14.14 50.67
CA PRO A 903 -44.73 12.82 50.98
C PRO A 903 -46.09 12.58 50.30
N ILE A 904 -46.45 11.32 50.09
CA ILE A 904 -47.70 10.95 49.40
C ILE A 904 -48.93 11.55 50.09
N HIS A 905 -49.02 11.45 51.42
CA HIS A 905 -50.12 12.02 52.19
C HIS A 905 -50.22 13.56 52.04
N LYS A 906 -49.09 14.25 51.93
CA LYS A 906 -49.03 15.71 51.73
C LYS A 906 -49.49 16.10 50.34
N ALA A 907 -49.13 15.32 49.32
CA ALA A 907 -49.62 15.52 47.97
C ALA A 907 -51.15 15.34 47.90
N MET A 908 -51.69 14.33 48.58
CA MET A 908 -53.14 14.12 48.68
C MET A 908 -53.89 15.22 49.45
N GLU A 909 -53.28 15.79 50.50
CA GLU A 909 -53.85 16.89 51.30
C GLU A 909 -53.85 18.22 50.53
N ASN A 910 -52.76 18.55 49.82
CA ASN A 910 -52.53 19.89 49.27
C ASN A 910 -52.82 20.02 47.77
N LEU A 911 -52.70 18.94 46.99
CA LEU A 911 -52.92 18.98 45.55
C LEU A 911 -54.36 18.60 45.21
N ASN A 912 -54.86 19.15 44.10
CA ASN A 912 -56.13 18.76 43.54
C ASN A 912 -55.88 17.87 42.31
N PRO A 913 -56.11 16.55 42.37
CA PRO A 913 -55.86 15.65 41.25
C PRO A 913 -56.60 16.03 39.96
N ALA A 914 -57.71 16.76 40.05
CA ALA A 914 -58.46 17.24 38.88
C ALA A 914 -57.83 18.48 38.20
N LYS A 915 -56.92 19.19 38.87
CA LYS A 915 -56.31 20.44 38.36
C LYS A 915 -54.78 20.35 38.24
N ASN A 916 -54.13 19.62 39.13
CA ASN A 916 -52.68 19.51 39.20
C ASN A 916 -52.21 18.29 38.41
N ILE A 917 -51.75 18.50 37.17
CA ILE A 917 -51.14 17.48 36.33
C ILE A 917 -49.66 17.81 36.11
N PHE A 918 -48.80 16.81 36.33
CA PHE A 918 -47.36 16.87 36.18
C PHE A 918 -46.92 16.12 34.93
N ASP A 919 -45.89 16.63 34.25
CA ASP A 919 -45.30 15.93 33.11
C ASP A 919 -44.61 14.63 33.54
N VAL A 920 -44.01 14.62 34.74
CA VAL A 920 -43.39 13.43 35.33
C VAL A 920 -43.73 13.32 36.82
N VAL A 921 -44.15 12.14 37.26
CA VAL A 921 -44.27 11.79 38.68
C VAL A 921 -43.24 10.70 39.00
N ILE A 922 -42.42 10.95 40.01
CA ILE A 922 -41.43 10.00 40.53
C ILE A 922 -41.90 9.53 41.91
N VAL A 923 -42.11 8.22 42.05
CA VAL A 923 -42.46 7.60 43.33
C VAL A 923 -41.24 6.85 43.86
N ASP A 924 -40.64 7.34 44.94
CA ASP A 924 -39.56 6.69 45.67
C ASP A 924 -40.11 5.82 46.81
N GLU A 925 -39.39 4.75 47.13
CA GLU A 925 -39.84 3.70 48.07
C GLU A 925 -41.19 3.08 47.65
N ALA A 926 -41.40 2.87 46.34
CA ALA A 926 -42.67 2.35 45.81
C ALA A 926 -43.04 0.95 46.32
N SER A 927 -42.09 0.18 46.86
CA SER A 927 -42.35 -1.08 47.56
C SER A 927 -43.22 -0.90 48.82
N GLN A 928 -43.27 0.31 49.37
CA GLN A 928 -44.13 0.70 50.48
C GLN A 928 -45.51 1.22 50.04
N SER A 929 -45.75 1.36 48.73
CA SER A 929 -46.99 1.89 48.18
C SER A 929 -48.13 0.88 48.19
N ASP A 930 -49.29 1.37 48.61
CA ASP A 930 -50.56 0.64 48.59
C ASP A 930 -51.49 1.18 47.48
N ILE A 931 -52.72 0.67 47.43
CA ILE A 931 -53.70 1.06 46.39
C ILE A 931 -54.07 2.54 46.44
N SER A 932 -53.91 3.23 47.58
CA SER A 932 -54.18 4.66 47.69
C SER A 932 -53.23 5.50 46.84
N SER A 933 -52.03 4.96 46.54
CA SER A 933 -51.02 5.61 45.71
C SER A 933 -51.44 5.75 44.24
N LEU A 934 -52.47 5.02 43.78
CA LEU A 934 -53.04 5.20 42.44
C LEU A 934 -53.54 6.64 42.21
N ALA A 935 -54.02 7.31 43.26
CA ALA A 935 -54.45 8.71 43.17
C ALA A 935 -53.27 9.66 42.84
N ILE A 936 -52.05 9.34 43.28
CA ILE A 936 -50.84 10.08 42.88
C ILE A 936 -50.55 9.86 41.39
N LEU A 937 -50.65 8.61 40.93
CA LEU A 937 -50.32 8.24 39.56
C LEU A 937 -51.24 8.93 38.53
N TYR A 938 -52.49 9.20 38.91
CA TYR A 938 -53.44 9.98 38.12
C TYR A 938 -52.92 11.40 37.79
N MET A 939 -52.07 11.98 38.63
CA MET A 939 -51.53 13.31 38.40
C MET A 939 -50.34 13.32 37.43
N GLY A 940 -49.87 12.17 36.92
CA GLY A 940 -48.67 12.09 36.09
C GLY A 940 -48.92 11.69 34.64
N LYS A 941 -48.43 12.49 33.69
CA LYS A 941 -48.37 12.10 32.26
C LYS A 941 -47.35 10.99 32.01
N LYS A 942 -46.28 10.96 32.80
CA LYS A 942 -45.27 9.89 32.82
C LYS A 942 -44.91 9.51 34.25
N LEU A 943 -44.57 8.24 34.47
CA LEU A 943 -44.28 7.69 35.79
C LEU A 943 -42.87 7.09 35.87
N ILE A 944 -42.14 7.40 36.93
CA ILE A 944 -40.93 6.68 37.32
C ILE A 944 -41.17 6.08 38.68
N ILE A 945 -41.17 4.76 38.75
CA ILE A 945 -41.43 3.99 39.96
C ILE A 945 -40.08 3.47 40.45
N VAL A 946 -39.63 3.94 41.62
CA VAL A 946 -38.33 3.60 42.19
C VAL A 946 -38.54 2.77 43.45
N GLY A 947 -37.97 1.56 43.48
CA GLY A 947 -38.21 0.62 44.57
C GLY A 947 -37.16 -0.47 44.71
N ASP A 948 -37.41 -1.35 45.68
CA ASP A 948 -36.61 -2.55 45.95
C ASP A 948 -37.59 -3.69 46.29
N ASP A 949 -37.61 -4.73 45.47
CA ASP A 949 -38.48 -5.90 45.63
C ASP A 949 -38.16 -6.72 46.89
N LYS A 950 -36.97 -6.52 47.47
CA LYS A 950 -36.55 -7.16 48.73
C LYS A 950 -36.85 -6.32 49.97
N GLN A 951 -37.31 -5.07 49.81
CA GLN A 951 -37.81 -4.30 50.94
C GLN A 951 -39.21 -4.78 51.32
N VAL A 952 -39.45 -4.89 52.63
CA VAL A 952 -40.71 -5.40 53.18
C VAL A 952 -41.87 -4.52 52.71
N SER A 953 -42.85 -5.13 52.04
CA SER A 953 -44.13 -4.48 51.68
C SER A 953 -44.84 -3.98 52.93
N PRO A 954 -45.70 -2.94 52.83
CA PRO A 954 -46.37 -2.38 54.01
C PRO A 954 -47.18 -3.47 54.70
N MET A 955 -47.04 -3.58 56.03
CA MET A 955 -47.68 -4.60 56.89
C MET A 955 -49.22 -4.55 56.93
N ALA A 956 -49.87 -3.80 56.03
CA ALA A 956 -51.28 -3.45 56.08
C ALA A 956 -52.10 -3.90 54.85
N VAL A 957 -51.74 -4.99 54.18
CA VAL A 957 -52.67 -5.64 53.23
C VAL A 957 -53.43 -6.75 53.97
N TYR A 958 -54.73 -6.49 54.13
CA TYR A 958 -55.75 -7.28 54.81
C TYR A 958 -55.78 -8.78 54.45
N ASN A 959 -56.15 -9.59 55.45
CA ASN A 959 -56.48 -11.02 55.34
C ASN A 959 -57.77 -11.28 54.51
N GLY A 960 -57.71 -11.16 53.19
CA GLY A 960 -58.79 -11.57 52.27
C GLY A 960 -58.24 -12.35 51.06
N PRO A 961 -58.98 -13.33 50.48
CA PRO A 961 -58.42 -14.27 49.49
C PRO A 961 -58.17 -13.70 48.08
N LEU A 962 -58.24 -12.38 47.88
CA LEU A 962 -58.14 -11.76 46.56
C LEU A 962 -57.14 -10.61 46.60
N VAL A 963 -56.30 -10.53 45.56
CA VAL A 963 -55.27 -9.52 45.27
C VAL A 963 -53.88 -9.82 45.87
N LYS A 964 -53.18 -10.78 45.25
CA LYS A 964 -51.72 -10.76 45.12
C LYS A 964 -51.35 -9.96 43.87
N THR A 965 -51.41 -8.65 43.95
CA THR A 965 -50.80 -7.76 42.95
C THR A 965 -50.21 -6.59 43.71
N THR A 966 -49.00 -6.83 44.21
CA THR A 966 -48.10 -5.77 44.68
C THR A 966 -47.35 -5.27 43.45
N PHE A 967 -47.13 -3.95 43.38
CA PHE A 967 -46.50 -3.24 42.27
C PHE A 967 -45.19 -3.86 41.77
#